data_AF-A0A932LFN7-F1
#
_entry.id   AF-A0A932LFN7-F1
#
_cell.length_a   1.000
_cell.length_b   1.000
_cell.length_c   1.000
_cell.angle_alpha   90.00
_cell.angle_beta   90.00
_cell.angle_gamma   90.00
#
_symmetry.space_group_name_H-M   'P 1'
#
loop_
_entity.id
_entity.type
_entity.pdbx_description
1 polymer ?
#
loop_
_entity_poly.entity_id
_entity_poly.type
_entity_poly.pdbx_seq_one_letter_code
_entity_poly.pdbx_strand_id
1 'polypeptide(L)'
;MMRSKCCVYLSALLVLPGWPACAVAQELKAAVTVRFDRPPLGELNRLVFGQNQVAYDPATYQDAPSHDRFSSYGAGLWDPVAGRPQKTVLELARRAGTSSARFPGGCGSHRYDWEKTIGDPAGRPHWRFGPDAFLRWCEAVPCEPVITLSYFAGPESAAGLVEYVNAPNDGRNPRGGTDWARRRSENGHPQPYRVRFFEVGNEDYHGDHRGVPSVSPEEYAEQFLKFARVIREVDPTVQLGAIGGNDSWNRTVLARTGPQIDFLVEHTYWPGWYDCDDGEPPAKELFRDILASPDQLKSRYQALARLLDETTGRPGRVPIAVTEYNCPLVQDRPLPYRHSLGNALFVAEMLRVLTQPGNRVHMAHFWQFANEYWGAVRGPVRPDEPGTWVRRPQFYPFQLYAEHFEKILLEVEVDCPRYETVGFGQMLPCTGEGGPRMMLSRNLLEGVSWSLDKAPGVEHRIGPSDIVEVHFNSNREANYYHASKSVRAEPRAYYLLTGTIRASDVAGGSGISLQVGDGRGWVATKSATLTDVVTGTQERRVECVYHTLPDASSLVVQVRRLSGGTGSCEVKNVRLVKIRPECFPAVPYLSVNASQSPDQGRLSLIVVNKHMDQPIHTAVRAPGFPAIARVQAWTLTGPDITANNEQDANPVAIRSSPVDVRDGALIISLPPRSCTALVVQGS
;
A
#
# COMPACT_ATOMS: atom_id res chain seq x y z
N MET A 1 62.57 -13.96 -8.40
CA MET A 1 63.28 -12.68 -8.62
C MET A 1 62.30 -11.55 -8.38
N MET A 2 62.60 -10.68 -7.39
CA MET A 2 62.22 -9.26 -7.17
C MET A 2 60.77 -8.84 -7.51
N ARG A 3 59.86 -8.38 -6.62
CA ARG A 3 59.88 -7.59 -5.37
C ARG A 3 60.71 -6.30 -5.37
N SER A 4 60.01 -5.17 -5.54
CA SER A 4 60.28 -3.80 -5.02
C SER A 4 58.92 -3.11 -4.87
N LYS A 5 58.31 -2.94 -3.69
CA LYS A 5 58.52 -1.95 -2.59
C LYS A 5 58.56 -0.48 -3.04
N CYS A 6 57.51 0.26 -2.67
CA CYS A 6 57.60 1.67 -2.26
C CYS A 6 56.71 1.89 -1.01
N CYS A 7 57.34 2.37 0.05
CA CYS A 7 56.78 2.72 1.35
C CYS A 7 56.11 4.10 1.31
N VAL A 8 55.02 4.27 2.06
CA VAL A 8 54.62 5.58 2.62
C VAL A 8 54.39 5.38 4.12
N TYR A 9 55.05 6.22 4.91
CA TYR A 9 55.07 6.24 6.36
C TYR A 9 53.68 6.58 6.95
N LEU A 10 53.17 5.76 7.87
CA LEU A 10 52.20 6.19 8.88
C LEU A 10 52.87 6.12 10.25
N SER A 11 52.94 7.26 10.92
CA SER A 11 53.39 7.41 12.30
C SER A 11 52.46 6.65 13.25
N ALA A 12 53.01 5.61 13.89
CA ALA A 12 52.36 4.84 14.95
C ALA A 12 52.46 5.58 16.29
N LEU A 13 51.33 6.05 16.81
CA LEU A 13 51.16 6.34 18.24
C LEU A 13 50.87 5.01 18.95
N LEU A 14 51.77 4.61 19.84
CA LEU A 14 51.59 3.50 20.77
C LEU A 14 50.38 3.76 21.67
N VAL A 15 49.32 2.97 21.48
CA VAL A 15 48.22 2.83 22.45
C VAL A 15 48.33 1.42 23.05
N LEU A 16 48.56 1.35 24.35
CA LEU A 16 48.54 0.13 25.14
C LEU A 16 47.19 -0.59 25.00
N PRO A 17 47.13 -1.94 25.07
CA PRO A 17 45.88 -2.67 24.92
C PRO A 17 45.02 -2.46 26.18
N GLY A 18 44.10 -1.50 26.12
CA GLY A 18 43.01 -1.40 27.06
C GLY A 18 42.07 -2.60 26.87
N TRP A 19 41.71 -3.27 27.97
CA TRP A 19 40.59 -4.20 27.98
C TRP A 19 39.37 -3.57 27.30
N PRO A 20 38.59 -4.32 26.49
CA PRO A 20 37.37 -3.77 25.94
C PRO A 20 36.46 -3.46 27.11
N ALA A 21 36.26 -2.16 27.37
CA ALA A 21 35.12 -1.73 28.16
C ALA A 21 33.90 -2.29 27.43
N CYS A 22 33.21 -3.25 28.04
CA CYS A 22 31.83 -3.56 27.66
C CYS A 22 31.08 -2.24 27.72
N ALA A 23 30.85 -1.62 26.56
CA ALA A 23 29.89 -0.54 26.45
C ALA A 23 28.55 -1.16 26.87
N VAL A 24 28.13 -0.88 28.10
CA VAL A 24 26.78 -1.21 28.55
C VAL A 24 25.88 -0.44 27.59
N ALA A 25 25.19 -1.14 26.69
CA ALA A 25 24.24 -0.52 25.79
C ALA A 25 23.26 0.29 26.63
N GLN A 26 23.14 1.58 26.34
CA GLN A 26 22.29 2.48 27.10
C GLN A 26 20.84 1.98 27.00
N GLU A 27 20.20 1.71 28.13
CA GLU A 27 18.78 1.31 28.16
C GLU A 27 17.92 2.38 27.47
N LEU A 28 17.17 1.95 26.45
CA LEU A 28 16.22 2.83 25.77
C LEU A 28 14.99 3.03 26.65
N LYS A 29 14.65 4.30 26.91
CA LYS A 29 13.50 4.70 27.72
C LYS A 29 12.52 5.49 26.90
N ALA A 30 11.23 5.36 27.21
CA ALA A 30 10.17 6.14 26.61
C ALA A 30 9.10 6.52 27.63
N ALA A 31 8.37 7.58 27.34
CA ALA A 31 7.17 8.00 28.06
C ALA A 31 5.99 8.11 27.09
N VAL A 32 4.86 7.54 27.49
CA VAL A 32 3.59 7.65 26.77
C VAL A 32 2.58 8.35 27.67
N THR A 33 1.95 9.41 27.18
CA THR A 33 0.91 10.13 27.90
C THR A 33 -0.39 10.09 27.10
N VAL A 34 -1.43 9.49 27.67
CA VAL A 34 -2.80 9.51 27.11
C VAL A 34 -3.49 10.79 27.55
N ARG A 35 -4.01 11.57 26.59
CA ARG A 35 -4.53 12.93 26.82
C ARG A 35 -6.04 12.93 27.04
N PHE A 36 -6.48 12.75 28.29
CA PHE A 36 -7.89 12.90 28.70
C PHE A 36 -8.32 14.37 28.86
N ASP A 37 -7.36 15.29 28.89
CA ASP A 37 -7.58 16.73 28.91
C ASP A 37 -7.98 17.30 27.54
N ARG A 38 -7.94 16.47 26.48
CA ARG A 38 -8.33 16.81 25.11
C ARG A 38 -9.60 16.03 24.72
N PRO A 39 -10.44 16.58 23.83
CA PRO A 39 -11.61 15.84 23.35
C PRO A 39 -11.18 14.55 22.63
N PRO A 40 -11.98 13.47 22.70
CA PRO A 40 -11.73 12.28 21.92
C PRO A 40 -11.62 12.56 20.42
N LEU A 41 -10.77 11.78 19.73
CA LEU A 41 -10.57 11.92 18.29
C LEU A 41 -11.81 11.50 17.48
N GLY A 42 -12.65 10.65 18.05
CA GLY A 42 -13.88 10.14 17.45
C GLY A 42 -14.13 8.67 17.81
N GLU A 43 -15.17 8.10 17.23
CA GLU A 43 -15.42 6.66 17.34
C GLU A 43 -14.51 5.88 16.38
N LEU A 44 -14.09 4.69 16.81
CA LEU A 44 -13.38 3.72 16.00
C LEU A 44 -14.28 3.27 14.85
N ASN A 45 -13.92 3.65 13.63
CA ASN A 45 -14.54 3.10 12.43
C ASN A 45 -14.17 1.63 12.30
N ARG A 46 -15.14 0.73 12.54
CA ARG A 46 -14.88 -0.71 12.44
C ARG A 46 -14.66 -1.18 11.02
N LEU A 47 -15.20 -0.54 9.98
CA LEU A 47 -15.08 -0.99 8.58
C LEU A 47 -13.64 -0.99 8.04
N VAL A 48 -12.66 -0.52 8.81
CA VAL A 48 -11.23 -0.61 8.49
C VAL A 48 -10.61 -1.98 8.79
N PHE A 49 -11.30 -2.83 9.54
CA PHE A 49 -10.89 -4.22 9.78
C PHE A 49 -11.41 -5.16 8.69
N GLY A 50 -11.56 -4.64 7.47
CA GLY A 50 -12.05 -5.39 6.33
C GLY A 50 -11.00 -6.31 5.72
N GLN A 51 -11.48 -7.29 4.96
CA GLN A 51 -10.64 -8.29 4.30
C GLN A 51 -11.01 -8.44 2.82
N ASN A 52 -10.03 -8.71 1.96
CA ASN A 52 -10.28 -9.07 0.57
C ASN A 52 -10.49 -10.57 0.38
N GLN A 53 -11.39 -10.91 -0.54
CA GLN A 53 -11.64 -12.27 -1.00
C GLN A 53 -11.65 -12.35 -2.53
N VAL A 54 -10.82 -13.25 -3.06
CA VAL A 54 -10.74 -13.53 -4.50
C VAL A 54 -11.74 -14.59 -4.96
N ALA A 55 -12.27 -14.40 -6.16
CA ALA A 55 -13.11 -15.39 -6.86
C ALA A 55 -12.86 -15.36 -8.37
N TYR A 56 -11.60 -15.54 -8.77
CA TYR A 56 -11.17 -15.45 -10.17
C TYR A 56 -11.62 -16.64 -11.01
N ASP A 57 -12.05 -16.39 -12.24
CA ASP A 57 -12.05 -17.39 -13.28
C ASP A 57 -10.62 -17.77 -13.65
N PRO A 58 -10.30 -19.04 -13.81
CA PRO A 58 -9.06 -19.44 -14.45
C PRO A 58 -9.24 -19.81 -15.94
N ALA A 59 -10.44 -20.13 -16.42
CA ALA A 59 -10.67 -20.53 -17.82
C ALA A 59 -10.48 -19.38 -18.83
N THR A 60 -10.78 -18.16 -18.43
CA THR A 60 -10.44 -16.92 -19.17
C THR A 60 -9.08 -16.34 -18.83
N TYR A 61 -8.35 -16.96 -17.90
CA TYR A 61 -7.05 -16.55 -17.32
C TYR A 61 -6.02 -17.69 -17.55
N GLN A 62 -5.48 -17.79 -18.78
CA GLN A 62 -4.45 -18.79 -19.12
C GLN A 62 -3.27 -18.74 -18.13
N ASP A 63 -2.74 -19.92 -17.79
CA ASP A 63 -1.61 -20.17 -16.85
C ASP A 63 -1.85 -20.08 -15.34
N ALA A 64 -3.10 -20.09 -14.83
CA ALA A 64 -3.34 -20.22 -13.38
C ALA A 64 -3.37 -21.70 -12.93
N PRO A 65 -2.36 -22.24 -12.20
CA PRO A 65 -2.37 -23.61 -11.65
C PRO A 65 -3.42 -23.84 -10.54
N SER A 66 -4.33 -22.90 -10.32
CA SER A 66 -5.25 -22.84 -9.17
C SER A 66 -6.73 -22.90 -9.58
N HIS A 67 -7.06 -23.66 -10.64
CA HIS A 67 -8.34 -23.56 -11.34
C HIS A 67 -9.57 -23.72 -10.44
N ASP A 68 -9.48 -24.60 -9.46
CA ASP A 68 -10.52 -24.89 -8.47
C ASP A 68 -10.41 -23.97 -7.23
N ARG A 69 -9.20 -23.60 -6.83
CA ARG A 69 -8.91 -23.04 -5.50
C ARG A 69 -9.69 -21.77 -5.18
N PHE A 70 -9.73 -20.82 -6.10
CA PHE A 70 -10.34 -19.51 -5.86
C PHE A 70 -11.79 -19.46 -6.37
N SER A 71 -11.98 -19.85 -7.63
CA SER A 71 -13.29 -19.84 -8.29
C SER A 71 -14.34 -20.73 -7.62
N SER A 72 -13.91 -21.86 -7.03
CA SER A 72 -14.86 -22.89 -6.56
C SER A 72 -14.95 -22.98 -5.06
N TYR A 73 -13.85 -22.69 -4.34
CA TYR A 73 -13.77 -22.80 -2.88
C TYR A 73 -13.56 -21.46 -2.18
N GLY A 74 -13.50 -20.34 -2.93
CA GLY A 74 -13.25 -19.01 -2.37
C GLY A 74 -11.96 -18.99 -1.56
N ALA A 75 -10.86 -19.52 -2.11
CA ALA A 75 -9.58 -19.65 -1.40
C ALA A 75 -9.65 -20.47 -0.08
N GLY A 76 -10.64 -21.35 0.06
CA GLY A 76 -10.86 -22.18 1.25
C GLY A 76 -11.86 -21.59 2.25
N LEU A 77 -12.52 -20.47 1.94
CA LEU A 77 -13.59 -19.91 2.77
C LEU A 77 -14.88 -20.74 2.72
N TRP A 78 -15.10 -21.47 1.63
CA TRP A 78 -16.38 -22.10 1.34
C TRP A 78 -16.23 -23.54 0.87
N ASP A 79 -17.11 -24.40 1.35
CA ASP A 79 -17.29 -25.75 0.83
C ASP A 79 -18.47 -25.76 -0.15
N PRO A 80 -18.23 -25.83 -1.47
CA PRO A 80 -19.28 -25.83 -2.47
C PRO A 80 -20.08 -27.14 -2.51
N VAL A 81 -19.53 -28.25 -1.98
CA VAL A 81 -20.22 -29.55 -1.91
C VAL A 81 -21.21 -29.55 -0.74
N ALA A 82 -20.76 -29.09 0.42
CA ALA A 82 -21.62 -28.99 1.60
C ALA A 82 -22.50 -27.72 1.64
N GLY A 83 -22.26 -26.75 0.75
CA GLY A 83 -23.02 -25.50 0.66
C GLY A 83 -22.93 -24.62 1.91
N ARG A 84 -21.76 -24.59 2.56
CA ARG A 84 -21.53 -23.87 3.83
C ARG A 84 -20.10 -23.32 3.97
N PRO A 85 -19.87 -22.32 4.85
CA PRO A 85 -18.53 -21.84 5.18
C PRO A 85 -17.62 -22.93 5.75
N GLN A 86 -16.32 -22.82 5.46
CA GLN A 86 -15.29 -23.61 6.13
C GLN A 86 -15.21 -23.15 7.61
N LYS A 87 -15.46 -24.07 8.54
CA LYS A 87 -15.65 -23.76 9.97
C LYS A 87 -14.47 -23.03 10.62
N THR A 88 -13.26 -23.54 10.44
CA THR A 88 -12.03 -22.98 11.03
C THR A 88 -11.72 -21.60 10.45
N VAL A 89 -11.87 -21.40 9.14
CA VAL A 89 -11.67 -20.10 8.49
C VAL A 89 -12.69 -19.08 8.98
N LEU A 90 -13.95 -19.50 9.12
CA LEU A 90 -15.02 -18.68 9.68
C LEU A 90 -14.71 -18.22 11.11
N GLU A 91 -14.24 -19.14 11.97
CA GLU A 91 -13.84 -18.82 13.34
C GLU A 91 -12.63 -17.87 13.38
N LEU A 92 -11.66 -18.06 12.49
CA LEU A 92 -10.51 -17.17 12.35
C LEU A 92 -10.93 -15.77 11.88
N ALA A 93 -11.89 -15.65 10.96
CA ALA A 93 -12.41 -14.36 10.48
C ALA A 93 -13.09 -13.59 11.61
N ARG A 94 -13.95 -14.26 12.39
CA ARG A 94 -14.59 -13.68 13.57
C ARG A 94 -13.55 -13.24 14.60
N ARG A 95 -12.50 -14.04 14.81
CA ARG A 95 -11.42 -13.73 15.77
C ARG A 95 -10.52 -12.58 15.31
N ALA A 96 -10.31 -12.42 14.00
CA ALA A 96 -9.66 -11.24 13.43
C ALA A 96 -10.54 -9.99 13.51
N GLY A 97 -11.82 -10.13 13.88
CA GLY A 97 -12.76 -9.02 13.93
C GLY A 97 -13.15 -8.50 12.56
N THR A 98 -13.16 -9.36 11.53
CA THR A 98 -13.54 -9.00 10.16
C THR A 98 -14.89 -8.28 10.16
N SER A 99 -14.86 -7.00 9.78
CA SER A 99 -16.00 -6.08 9.85
C SER A 99 -16.64 -5.82 8.49
N SER A 100 -15.86 -5.98 7.43
CA SER A 100 -16.28 -5.88 6.04
C SER A 100 -15.50 -6.86 5.18
N ALA A 101 -16.03 -7.22 4.03
CA ALA A 101 -15.34 -8.10 3.09
C ALA A 101 -15.57 -7.62 1.66
N ARG A 102 -14.50 -7.60 0.86
CA ARG A 102 -14.51 -7.20 -0.55
C ARG A 102 -14.45 -8.42 -1.46
N PHE A 103 -15.29 -8.45 -2.50
CA PHE A 103 -15.45 -9.57 -3.44
C PHE A 103 -15.89 -9.06 -4.83
N PRO A 104 -15.54 -9.70 -5.95
CA PRO A 104 -14.66 -10.87 -6.10
C PRO A 104 -13.16 -10.51 -6.12
N GLY A 105 -12.83 -9.24 -5.85
CA GLY A 105 -11.48 -8.70 -5.69
C GLY A 105 -10.70 -8.55 -6.99
N GLY A 106 -9.73 -7.62 -6.97
CA GLY A 106 -8.59 -7.49 -7.88
C GLY A 106 -8.86 -7.48 -9.38
N CYS A 107 -7.79 -7.68 -10.15
CA CYS A 107 -7.82 -7.79 -11.62
C CYS A 107 -8.76 -8.91 -12.11
N GLY A 108 -9.10 -9.89 -11.28
CA GLY A 108 -10.08 -10.93 -11.63
C GLY A 108 -11.50 -10.42 -11.87
N SER A 109 -11.85 -9.27 -11.29
CA SER A 109 -13.17 -8.68 -11.45
C SER A 109 -13.43 -8.18 -12.87
N HIS A 110 -12.39 -7.90 -13.67
CA HIS A 110 -12.54 -7.43 -15.06
C HIS A 110 -13.36 -8.35 -15.93
N ARG A 111 -13.16 -9.68 -15.81
CA ARG A 111 -13.89 -10.69 -16.59
C ARG A 111 -14.91 -11.47 -15.76
N TYR A 112 -15.23 -10.99 -14.56
CA TYR A 112 -16.16 -11.68 -13.67
C TYR A 112 -17.60 -11.59 -14.20
N ASP A 113 -18.16 -12.75 -14.54
CA ASP A 113 -19.51 -12.96 -15.05
C ASP A 113 -20.38 -13.60 -13.97
N TRP A 114 -20.96 -12.75 -13.12
CA TRP A 114 -21.70 -13.19 -11.95
C TRP A 114 -22.89 -14.11 -12.28
N GLU A 115 -23.48 -14.01 -13.46
CA GLU A 115 -24.62 -14.84 -13.87
C GLU A 115 -24.23 -16.32 -13.99
N LYS A 116 -22.96 -16.60 -14.32
CA LYS A 116 -22.41 -17.97 -14.34
C LYS A 116 -22.08 -18.53 -12.96
N THR A 117 -22.13 -17.70 -11.91
CA THR A 117 -21.80 -18.09 -10.52
C THR A 117 -23.02 -18.36 -9.63
N ILE A 118 -24.24 -18.26 -10.16
CA ILE A 118 -25.48 -18.44 -9.40
C ILE A 118 -26.19 -19.74 -9.82
N GLY A 119 -27.18 -20.18 -9.04
CA GLY A 119 -27.86 -21.47 -9.25
C GLY A 119 -27.10 -22.65 -8.65
N ASP A 120 -27.44 -23.88 -9.06
CA ASP A 120 -26.88 -25.10 -8.48
C ASP A 120 -25.34 -25.19 -8.69
N PRO A 121 -24.52 -25.25 -7.62
CA PRO A 121 -23.07 -25.49 -7.73
C PRO A 121 -22.70 -26.78 -8.48
N ALA A 122 -23.54 -27.83 -8.42
CA ALA A 122 -23.24 -29.09 -9.09
C ALA A 122 -23.28 -28.97 -10.62
N GLY A 123 -24.15 -28.10 -11.15
CA GLY A 123 -24.23 -27.77 -12.58
C GLY A 123 -23.13 -26.84 -13.08
N ARG A 124 -22.26 -26.34 -12.20
CA ARG A 124 -21.19 -25.39 -12.51
C ARG A 124 -19.83 -26.12 -12.56
N PRO A 125 -19.25 -26.36 -13.76
CA PRO A 125 -17.98 -27.08 -13.90
C PRO A 125 -16.79 -26.28 -13.31
N HIS A 126 -16.89 -24.96 -13.31
CA HIS A 126 -16.01 -24.00 -12.64
C HIS A 126 -16.90 -22.94 -11.97
N TRP A 127 -16.36 -22.12 -11.05
CA TRP A 127 -17.07 -21.00 -10.42
C TRP A 127 -18.19 -21.38 -9.45
N ARG A 128 -17.90 -22.32 -8.55
CA ARG A 128 -18.84 -22.73 -7.50
C ARG A 128 -18.95 -21.74 -6.33
N PHE A 129 -17.98 -20.83 -6.20
CA PHE A 129 -18.01 -19.74 -5.24
C PHE A 129 -18.46 -18.46 -5.95
N GLY A 130 -19.67 -18.02 -5.64
CA GLY A 130 -20.33 -16.84 -6.23
C GLY A 130 -20.91 -15.90 -5.18
N PRO A 131 -21.73 -14.91 -5.59
CA PRO A 131 -22.33 -13.92 -4.72
C PRO A 131 -23.11 -14.55 -3.56
N ASP A 132 -23.91 -15.59 -3.79
CA ASP A 132 -24.65 -16.25 -2.70
C ASP A 132 -23.73 -16.90 -1.67
N ALA A 133 -22.67 -17.57 -2.11
CA ALA A 133 -21.71 -18.20 -1.21
C ALA A 133 -20.94 -17.15 -0.39
N PHE A 134 -20.53 -16.07 -1.04
CA PHE A 134 -19.87 -14.94 -0.40
C PHE A 134 -20.79 -14.22 0.60
N LEU A 135 -22.03 -13.91 0.22
CA LEU A 135 -22.96 -13.16 1.06
C LEU A 135 -23.42 -14.00 2.26
N ARG A 136 -23.65 -15.31 2.09
CA ARG A 136 -23.90 -16.23 3.21
C ARG A 136 -22.69 -16.38 4.13
N TRP A 137 -21.47 -16.26 3.61
CA TRP A 137 -20.27 -16.19 4.43
C TRP A 137 -20.22 -14.88 5.23
N CYS A 138 -20.57 -13.75 4.61
CA CYS A 138 -20.66 -12.44 5.30
C CYS A 138 -21.72 -12.43 6.41
N GLU A 139 -22.89 -13.03 6.18
CA GLU A 139 -23.93 -13.24 7.21
C GLU A 139 -23.41 -14.08 8.38
N ALA A 140 -22.56 -15.08 8.10
CA ALA A 140 -21.96 -15.92 9.12
C ALA A 140 -20.83 -15.22 9.90
N VAL A 141 -20.08 -14.29 9.30
CA VAL A 141 -19.02 -13.50 9.97
C VAL A 141 -19.53 -12.24 10.69
N PRO A 142 -20.85 -12.01 10.67
CA PRO A 142 -21.50 -10.70 10.46
C PRO A 142 -20.58 -9.54 10.04
N CYS A 143 -20.24 -9.48 8.74
CA CYS A 143 -19.48 -8.38 8.16
C CYS A 143 -20.19 -7.73 6.97
N GLU A 144 -19.87 -6.46 6.68
CA GLU A 144 -20.45 -5.75 5.54
C GLU A 144 -19.83 -6.17 4.19
N PRO A 145 -20.63 -6.63 3.21
CA PRO A 145 -20.12 -6.94 1.89
C PRO A 145 -19.86 -5.66 1.07
N VAL A 146 -18.76 -5.68 0.33
CA VAL A 146 -18.40 -4.72 -0.71
C VAL A 146 -18.22 -5.48 -2.01
N ILE A 147 -19.02 -5.15 -3.03
CA ILE A 147 -19.03 -5.86 -4.31
C ILE A 147 -18.34 -5.04 -5.39
N THR A 148 -17.26 -5.57 -5.97
CA THR A 148 -16.60 -5.01 -7.14
C THR A 148 -17.34 -5.45 -8.40
N LEU A 149 -17.86 -4.48 -9.14
CA LEU A 149 -18.60 -4.68 -10.39
C LEU A 149 -17.61 -4.76 -11.56
N SER A 150 -17.82 -5.71 -12.47
CA SER A 150 -17.04 -5.76 -13.71
C SER A 150 -17.34 -4.54 -14.58
N TYR A 151 -16.34 -3.68 -14.77
CA TYR A 151 -16.42 -2.53 -15.67
C TYR A 151 -16.72 -2.97 -17.12
N PHE A 152 -16.09 -4.06 -17.56
CA PHE A 152 -16.15 -4.56 -18.93
C PHE A 152 -17.43 -5.36 -19.24
N ALA A 153 -18.11 -5.93 -18.24
CA ALA A 153 -19.43 -6.52 -18.42
C ALA A 153 -20.52 -5.45 -18.67
N GLY A 154 -20.27 -4.22 -18.22
CA GLY A 154 -21.10 -3.06 -18.51
C GLY A 154 -22.27 -2.82 -17.54
N PRO A 155 -22.95 -1.67 -17.69
CA PRO A 155 -23.93 -1.17 -16.71
C PRO A 155 -25.13 -2.11 -16.50
N GLU A 156 -25.59 -2.76 -17.57
CA GLU A 156 -26.78 -3.62 -17.52
C GLU A 156 -26.55 -4.88 -16.70
N SER A 157 -25.39 -5.52 -16.84
CA SER A 157 -25.00 -6.67 -16.03
C SER A 157 -24.85 -6.28 -14.56
N ALA A 158 -24.28 -5.10 -14.28
CA ALA A 158 -24.16 -4.60 -12.92
C ALA A 158 -25.51 -4.29 -12.26
N ALA A 159 -26.44 -3.66 -12.98
CA ALA A 159 -27.80 -3.45 -12.50
C ALA A 159 -28.53 -4.77 -12.24
N GLY A 160 -28.33 -5.78 -13.09
CA GLY A 160 -28.85 -7.13 -12.87
C GLY A 160 -28.33 -7.76 -11.58
N LEU A 161 -27.02 -7.61 -11.28
CA LEU A 161 -26.45 -8.07 -10.02
C LEU A 161 -27.05 -7.34 -8.82
N VAL A 162 -27.19 -6.00 -8.90
CA VAL A 162 -27.82 -5.21 -7.83
C VAL A 162 -29.26 -5.64 -7.60
N GLU A 163 -30.03 -5.88 -8.67
CA GLU A 163 -31.39 -6.41 -8.56
C GLU A 163 -31.39 -7.79 -7.89
N TYR A 164 -30.51 -8.68 -8.33
CA TYR A 164 -30.34 -10.01 -7.76
C TYR A 164 -30.10 -9.94 -6.25
N VAL A 165 -29.22 -9.05 -5.77
CA VAL A 165 -28.86 -9.01 -4.35
C VAL A 165 -29.81 -8.15 -3.49
N ASN A 166 -30.46 -7.12 -4.04
CA ASN A 166 -31.20 -6.13 -3.24
C ASN A 166 -32.69 -6.03 -3.53
N ALA A 167 -33.18 -6.43 -4.70
CA ALA A 167 -34.60 -6.25 -5.01
C ALA A 167 -35.49 -7.24 -4.22
N PRO A 168 -36.65 -6.79 -3.69
CA PRO A 168 -37.62 -7.67 -3.08
C PRO A 168 -38.21 -8.63 -4.12
N ASN A 169 -38.45 -9.89 -3.76
CA ASN A 169 -39.16 -10.84 -4.61
C ASN A 169 -40.69 -10.65 -4.45
N ASP A 170 -41.19 -9.51 -4.92
CA ASP A 170 -42.61 -9.11 -4.83
C ASP A 170 -43.29 -8.98 -6.21
N GLY A 171 -42.61 -9.43 -7.27
CA GLY A 171 -43.12 -9.42 -8.65
C GLY A 171 -42.97 -8.08 -9.38
N ARG A 172 -42.35 -7.05 -8.78
CA ARG A 172 -42.18 -5.74 -9.44
C ARG A 172 -41.19 -5.76 -10.61
N ASN A 173 -40.12 -6.57 -10.52
CA ASN A 173 -39.04 -6.68 -11.52
C ASN A 173 -38.63 -5.28 -12.07
N PRO A 174 -37.90 -4.47 -11.29
CA PRO A 174 -37.79 -3.01 -11.48
C PRO A 174 -37.26 -2.59 -12.86
N ARG A 175 -36.52 -3.45 -13.58
CA ARG A 175 -36.02 -3.13 -14.93
C ARG A 175 -36.66 -3.94 -16.06
N GLY A 176 -37.57 -4.86 -15.74
CA GLY A 176 -38.10 -5.81 -16.71
C GLY A 176 -37.05 -6.78 -17.25
N GLY A 177 -37.49 -7.80 -17.99
CA GLY A 177 -36.61 -8.87 -18.48
C GLY A 177 -36.46 -9.99 -17.44
N THR A 178 -35.23 -10.47 -17.21
CA THR A 178 -34.96 -11.52 -16.21
C THR A 178 -35.30 -11.02 -14.82
N ASP A 179 -36.25 -11.68 -14.15
CA ASP A 179 -36.60 -11.39 -12.76
C ASP A 179 -35.51 -11.94 -11.82
N TRP A 180 -34.55 -11.07 -11.48
CA TRP A 180 -33.38 -11.47 -10.71
C TRP A 180 -33.72 -11.71 -9.24
N ALA A 181 -34.72 -11.01 -8.69
CA ALA A 181 -35.20 -11.26 -7.33
C ALA A 181 -35.85 -12.63 -7.20
N ARG A 182 -36.65 -13.04 -8.19
CA ARG A 182 -37.19 -14.40 -8.27
C ARG A 182 -36.08 -15.43 -8.44
N ARG A 183 -35.09 -15.17 -9.30
CA ARG A 183 -33.92 -16.06 -9.47
C ARG A 183 -33.16 -16.27 -8.16
N ARG A 184 -32.92 -15.21 -7.37
CA ARG A 184 -32.31 -15.30 -6.04
C ARG A 184 -33.13 -16.19 -5.10
N SER A 185 -34.45 -16.01 -5.11
CA SER A 185 -35.38 -16.83 -4.33
C SER A 185 -35.35 -18.31 -4.74
N GLU A 186 -35.33 -18.60 -6.04
CA GLU A 186 -35.21 -19.96 -6.59
C GLU A 186 -33.85 -20.60 -6.23
N ASN A 187 -32.80 -19.79 -6.12
CA ASN A 187 -31.47 -20.20 -5.67
C ASN A 187 -31.37 -20.39 -4.14
N GLY A 188 -32.48 -20.22 -3.41
CA GLY A 188 -32.57 -20.55 -1.98
C GLY A 188 -32.43 -19.37 -1.03
N HIS A 189 -32.41 -18.12 -1.52
CA HIS A 189 -32.40 -16.92 -0.66
C HIS A 189 -33.52 -15.93 -1.05
N PRO A 190 -34.74 -16.08 -0.48
CA PRO A 190 -35.87 -15.23 -0.85
C PRO A 190 -35.71 -13.75 -0.46
N GLN A 191 -35.02 -13.49 0.65
CA GLN A 191 -34.89 -12.13 1.18
C GLN A 191 -33.78 -11.35 0.46
N PRO A 192 -33.90 -10.03 0.29
CA PRO A 192 -32.77 -9.23 -0.14
C PRO A 192 -31.57 -9.35 0.82
N TYR A 193 -30.36 -9.44 0.27
CA TYR A 193 -29.11 -9.36 1.03
C TYR A 193 -28.81 -7.93 1.51
N ARG A 194 -29.34 -6.91 0.82
CA ARG A 194 -29.20 -5.48 1.17
C ARG A 194 -27.75 -5.00 1.16
N VAL A 195 -27.00 -5.41 0.14
CA VAL A 195 -25.62 -4.95 -0.10
C VAL A 195 -25.65 -3.44 -0.34
N ARG A 196 -24.86 -2.69 0.43
CA ARG A 196 -24.83 -1.23 0.34
C ARG A 196 -23.70 -0.69 -0.51
N PHE A 197 -22.55 -1.35 -0.53
CA PHE A 197 -21.33 -0.80 -1.12
C PHE A 197 -20.96 -1.55 -2.40
N PHE A 198 -20.81 -0.79 -3.49
CA PHE A 198 -20.34 -1.31 -4.76
C PHE A 198 -19.20 -0.46 -5.30
N GLU A 199 -18.19 -1.11 -5.87
CA GLU A 199 -17.11 -0.47 -6.61
C GLU A 199 -17.36 -0.66 -8.10
N VAL A 200 -17.22 0.40 -8.90
CA VAL A 200 -17.36 0.30 -10.35
C VAL A 200 -15.98 0.10 -10.96
N GLY A 201 -15.63 -1.16 -11.24
CA GLY A 201 -14.34 -1.55 -11.80
C GLY A 201 -13.22 -1.75 -10.78
N ASN A 202 -12.04 -2.10 -11.26
CA ASN A 202 -10.84 -2.33 -10.45
C ASN A 202 -9.59 -1.93 -11.25
N GLU A 203 -8.87 -0.87 -10.88
CA GLU A 203 -7.59 -0.52 -11.53
C GLU A 203 -7.66 -0.44 -13.07
N ASP A 204 -8.83 -0.08 -13.63
CA ASP A 204 -9.07 -0.08 -15.07
C ASP A 204 -8.09 0.84 -15.84
N TYR A 205 -7.45 1.79 -15.15
CA TYR A 205 -6.38 2.63 -15.68
C TYR A 205 -5.15 1.85 -16.17
N HIS A 206 -4.89 0.64 -15.67
CA HIS A 206 -3.80 -0.21 -16.16
C HIS A 206 -4.27 -1.45 -16.94
N GLY A 207 -5.58 -1.75 -16.90
CA GLY A 207 -6.13 -2.98 -17.48
C GLY A 207 -5.86 -4.20 -16.60
N ASP A 208 -5.41 -5.31 -17.16
CA ASP A 208 -4.88 -6.43 -16.38
C ASP A 208 -3.54 -6.93 -16.92
N HIS A 209 -2.94 -7.90 -16.23
CA HIS A 209 -1.68 -8.52 -16.66
C HIS A 209 -1.85 -9.54 -17.81
N ARG A 210 -3.04 -9.66 -18.42
CA ARG A 210 -3.45 -10.76 -19.33
C ARG A 210 -4.30 -10.28 -20.52
N GLY A 211 -4.12 -9.02 -20.92
CA GLY A 211 -4.62 -8.47 -22.18
C GLY A 211 -5.98 -7.77 -22.11
N VAL A 212 -6.52 -7.50 -20.92
CA VAL A 212 -7.57 -6.50 -20.74
C VAL A 212 -6.93 -5.11 -20.90
N PRO A 213 -7.44 -4.26 -21.81
CA PRO A 213 -6.83 -2.96 -22.09
C PRO A 213 -7.00 -1.98 -20.93
N SER A 214 -6.05 -1.06 -20.78
CA SER A 214 -6.21 0.12 -19.95
C SER A 214 -7.30 1.04 -20.51
N VAL A 215 -8.01 1.71 -19.62
CA VAL A 215 -9.06 2.70 -19.94
C VAL A 215 -8.54 4.10 -19.66
N SER A 216 -8.88 5.09 -20.48
CA SER A 216 -8.56 6.51 -20.18
C SER A 216 -9.46 7.06 -19.07
N PRO A 217 -9.02 8.08 -18.30
CA PRO A 217 -9.85 8.63 -17.22
C PRO A 217 -11.15 9.28 -17.72
N GLU A 218 -11.18 9.83 -18.94
CA GLU A 218 -12.40 10.36 -19.56
C GLU A 218 -13.40 9.25 -19.89
N GLU A 219 -12.95 8.17 -20.54
CA GLU A 219 -13.80 7.01 -20.87
C GLU A 219 -14.36 6.36 -19.61
N TYR A 220 -13.51 6.17 -18.59
CA TYR A 220 -13.92 5.61 -17.31
C TYR A 220 -15.02 6.46 -16.66
N ALA A 221 -14.82 7.79 -16.59
CA ALA A 221 -15.80 8.68 -15.99
C ALA A 221 -17.15 8.67 -16.71
N GLU A 222 -17.16 8.66 -18.04
CA GLU A 222 -18.38 8.59 -18.85
C GLU A 222 -19.14 7.27 -18.63
N GLN A 223 -18.40 6.17 -18.51
CA GLN A 223 -18.99 4.87 -18.25
C GLN A 223 -19.50 4.77 -16.81
N PHE A 224 -18.74 5.26 -15.82
CA PHE A 224 -19.16 5.32 -14.41
C PHE A 224 -20.54 5.97 -14.25
N LEU A 225 -20.78 7.10 -14.94
CA LEU A 225 -22.07 7.79 -14.90
C LEU A 225 -23.23 6.94 -15.43
N LYS A 226 -22.98 6.08 -16.42
CA LYS A 226 -23.99 5.13 -16.92
C LYS A 226 -24.28 4.04 -15.88
N PHE A 227 -23.24 3.46 -15.27
CA PHE A 227 -23.39 2.52 -14.15
C PHE A 227 -24.21 3.14 -13.02
N ALA A 228 -23.84 4.34 -12.58
CA ALA A 228 -24.50 5.03 -11.48
C ALA A 228 -25.99 5.28 -11.73
N ARG A 229 -26.36 5.64 -12.97
CA ARG A 229 -27.77 5.82 -13.35
C ARG A 229 -28.56 4.51 -13.23
N VAL A 230 -28.13 3.47 -13.94
CA VAL A 230 -28.93 2.22 -14.03
C VAL A 230 -28.97 1.45 -12.72
N ILE A 231 -27.92 1.54 -11.91
CA ILE A 231 -27.88 0.90 -10.59
C ILE A 231 -28.84 1.61 -9.63
N ARG A 232 -28.85 2.95 -9.61
CA ARG A 232 -29.74 3.71 -8.71
C ARG A 232 -31.21 3.68 -9.14
N GLU A 233 -31.51 3.37 -10.39
CA GLU A 233 -32.86 3.03 -10.84
C GLU A 233 -33.38 1.73 -10.18
N VAL A 234 -32.48 0.77 -9.91
CA VAL A 234 -32.81 -0.48 -9.19
C VAL A 234 -32.91 -0.24 -7.69
N ASP A 235 -31.86 0.36 -7.12
CA ASP A 235 -31.78 0.62 -5.69
C ASP A 235 -31.08 1.97 -5.43
N PRO A 236 -31.83 3.04 -5.11
CA PRO A 236 -31.27 4.36 -4.88
C PRO A 236 -30.50 4.48 -3.55
N THR A 237 -30.50 3.43 -2.71
CA THR A 237 -29.85 3.46 -1.39
C THR A 237 -28.40 2.97 -1.40
N VAL A 238 -27.95 2.41 -2.52
CA VAL A 238 -26.57 1.92 -2.67
C VAL A 238 -25.57 3.06 -2.76
N GLN A 239 -24.35 2.77 -2.34
CA GLN A 239 -23.20 3.66 -2.40
C GLN A 239 -22.20 3.15 -3.43
N LEU A 240 -21.79 4.03 -4.35
CA LEU A 240 -20.94 3.70 -5.48
C LEU A 240 -19.56 4.35 -5.36
N GLY A 241 -18.54 3.50 -5.45
CA GLY A 241 -17.13 3.87 -5.48
C GLY A 241 -16.60 4.01 -6.89
N ALA A 242 -15.97 5.14 -7.19
CA ALA A 242 -15.16 5.29 -8.40
C ALA A 242 -13.70 4.90 -8.13
N ILE A 243 -13.02 4.29 -9.10
CA ILE A 243 -11.60 3.93 -8.98
C ILE A 243 -10.73 5.17 -8.94
N GLY A 244 -9.89 5.25 -7.91
CA GLY A 244 -8.77 6.18 -7.83
C GLY A 244 -7.53 5.65 -8.51
N GLY A 245 -6.58 6.55 -8.75
CA GLY A 245 -5.28 6.27 -9.34
C GLY A 245 -4.30 7.37 -8.96
N ASN A 246 -3.47 7.80 -9.90
CA ASN A 246 -2.60 8.96 -9.68
C ASN A 246 -3.39 10.29 -9.66
N ASP A 247 -2.73 11.39 -9.29
CA ASP A 247 -3.35 12.71 -9.21
C ASP A 247 -4.00 13.16 -10.53
N SER A 248 -3.42 12.83 -11.67
CA SER A 248 -3.98 13.19 -12.98
C SER A 248 -5.27 12.43 -13.25
N TRP A 249 -5.27 11.12 -13.01
CA TRP A 249 -6.45 10.27 -13.10
C TRP A 249 -7.55 10.78 -12.18
N ASN A 250 -7.22 11.00 -10.90
CA ASN A 250 -8.15 11.46 -9.88
C ASN A 250 -8.78 12.80 -10.26
N ARG A 251 -7.99 13.78 -10.72
CA ARG A 251 -8.52 15.09 -11.13
C ARG A 251 -9.52 14.97 -12.28
N THR A 252 -9.20 14.20 -13.32
CA THR A 252 -10.11 14.02 -14.47
C THR A 252 -11.38 13.28 -14.07
N VAL A 253 -11.26 12.15 -13.36
CA VAL A 253 -12.42 11.33 -12.97
C VAL A 253 -13.32 12.09 -12.00
N LEU A 254 -12.76 12.71 -10.95
CA LEU A 254 -13.52 13.40 -9.92
C LEU A 254 -14.22 14.66 -10.45
N ALA A 255 -13.59 15.40 -11.38
CA ALA A 255 -14.22 16.57 -12.01
C ALA A 255 -15.52 16.22 -12.76
N ARG A 256 -15.63 14.99 -13.29
CA ARG A 256 -16.82 14.52 -14.03
C ARG A 256 -17.80 13.76 -13.15
N THR A 257 -17.30 12.97 -12.21
CA THR A 257 -18.12 12.03 -11.41
C THR A 257 -18.46 12.54 -10.02
N GLY A 258 -17.85 13.64 -9.54
CA GLY A 258 -17.99 14.19 -8.19
C GLY A 258 -19.42 14.29 -7.64
N PRO A 259 -20.42 14.75 -8.43
CA PRO A 259 -21.82 14.78 -7.98
C PRO A 259 -22.46 13.40 -7.76
N GLN A 260 -21.91 12.35 -8.38
CA GLN A 260 -22.49 11.01 -8.44
C GLN A 260 -21.72 9.95 -7.63
N ILE A 261 -20.48 10.19 -7.22
CA ILE A 261 -19.72 9.23 -6.39
C ILE A 261 -20.12 9.30 -4.92
N ASP A 262 -20.04 8.18 -4.22
CA ASP A 262 -20.25 8.14 -2.77
C ASP A 262 -18.93 7.99 -2.01
N PHE A 263 -17.92 7.36 -2.62
CA PHE A 263 -16.56 7.26 -2.10
C PHE A 263 -15.53 7.10 -3.22
N LEU A 264 -14.25 7.38 -2.91
CA LEU A 264 -13.13 7.09 -3.80
C LEU A 264 -12.43 5.80 -3.38
N VAL A 265 -12.22 4.88 -4.32
CA VAL A 265 -11.50 3.63 -4.12
C VAL A 265 -10.00 3.89 -4.25
N GLU A 266 -9.21 3.60 -3.23
CA GLU A 266 -7.74 3.76 -3.20
C GLU A 266 -7.07 2.41 -2.93
N HIS A 267 -6.04 2.07 -3.71
CA HIS A 267 -5.19 0.92 -3.47
C HIS A 267 -3.84 1.38 -2.91
N THR A 268 -3.46 0.85 -1.74
CA THR A 268 -2.30 1.32 -0.99
C THR A 268 -1.25 0.21 -0.80
N TYR A 269 -0.28 0.18 -1.70
CA TYR A 269 0.96 -0.60 -1.55
C TYR A 269 2.15 0.36 -1.46
N TRP A 270 2.27 1.03 -0.32
CA TRP A 270 3.25 2.08 -0.06
C TRP A 270 4.48 1.55 0.68
N PRO A 271 5.71 2.00 0.36
CA PRO A 271 6.05 3.10 -0.56
C PRO A 271 6.37 2.67 -2.00
N GLY A 272 5.89 1.52 -2.43
CA GLY A 272 6.16 0.95 -3.75
C GLY A 272 6.76 -0.44 -3.64
N TRP A 273 6.60 -1.20 -4.72
CA TRP A 273 6.95 -2.61 -4.78
C TRP A 273 8.45 -2.87 -4.60
N TYR A 274 8.76 -3.89 -3.80
CA TYR A 274 10.08 -4.52 -3.72
C TYR A 274 9.95 -5.96 -4.21
N ASP A 275 10.57 -6.27 -5.34
CA ASP A 275 10.49 -7.58 -6.03
C ASP A 275 11.85 -8.25 -6.21
N CYS A 276 12.90 -7.72 -5.55
CA CYS A 276 14.26 -8.22 -5.71
C CYS A 276 14.49 -9.48 -4.86
N ASP A 277 14.81 -10.59 -5.54
CA ASP A 277 15.09 -11.91 -4.95
C ASP A 277 16.58 -12.10 -4.54
N ASP A 278 17.34 -11.01 -4.44
CA ASP A 278 18.79 -11.03 -4.18
C ASP A 278 19.14 -10.89 -2.69
N GLY A 279 18.17 -10.53 -1.85
CA GLY A 279 18.37 -10.32 -0.41
C GLY A 279 18.98 -8.96 -0.06
N GLU A 280 19.06 -8.03 -1.01
CA GLU A 280 19.65 -6.70 -0.84
C GLU A 280 18.61 -5.59 -1.05
N PRO A 281 18.47 -4.62 -0.12
CA PRO A 281 19.22 -4.49 1.11
C PRO A 281 18.83 -5.58 2.15
N PRO A 282 19.64 -5.80 3.19
CA PRO A 282 19.33 -6.77 4.23
C PRO A 282 17.97 -6.51 4.86
N ALA A 283 17.25 -7.58 5.23
CA ALA A 283 15.86 -7.50 5.69
C ALA A 283 15.63 -6.47 6.81
N LYS A 284 16.56 -6.33 7.76
CA LYS A 284 16.46 -5.36 8.86
C LYS A 284 16.46 -3.91 8.36
N GLU A 285 17.26 -3.60 7.35
CA GLU A 285 17.31 -2.26 6.75
C GLU A 285 16.04 -2.00 5.94
N LEU A 286 15.62 -2.97 5.13
CA LEU A 286 14.37 -2.89 4.38
C LEU A 286 13.18 -2.66 5.31
N PHE A 287 13.03 -3.45 6.38
CA PHE A 287 11.95 -3.28 7.34
C PHE A 287 12.06 -2.01 8.18
N ARG A 288 13.26 -1.51 8.45
CA ARG A 288 13.43 -0.20 9.13
C ARG A 288 12.79 0.90 8.29
N ASP A 289 13.01 0.89 6.99
CA ASP A 289 12.47 1.88 6.06
C ASP A 289 10.96 1.65 5.83
N ILE A 290 10.51 0.41 5.65
CA ILE A 290 9.08 0.08 5.52
C ILE A 290 8.27 0.54 6.75
N LEU A 291 8.79 0.35 7.98
CA LEU A 291 8.12 0.77 9.22
C LEU A 291 8.16 2.29 9.49
N ALA A 292 8.96 3.03 8.73
CA ALA A 292 8.95 4.50 8.73
C ALA A 292 7.84 5.09 7.84
N SER A 293 7.41 4.34 6.83
CA SER A 293 6.50 4.83 5.78
C SER A 293 5.05 5.19 6.21
N PRO A 294 4.43 4.57 7.23
CA PRO A 294 3.01 4.80 7.54
C PRO A 294 2.66 6.23 7.95
N ASP A 295 3.55 6.96 8.62
CA ASP A 295 3.29 8.36 8.99
C ASP A 295 3.32 9.30 7.78
N GLN A 296 4.08 8.97 6.73
CA GLN A 296 4.00 9.71 5.46
C GLN A 296 2.71 9.41 4.71
N LEU A 297 2.25 8.15 4.78
CA LEU A 297 0.98 7.74 4.19
C LEU A 297 -0.22 8.47 4.83
N LYS A 298 -0.17 8.74 6.15
CA LYS A 298 -1.13 9.63 6.82
C LYS A 298 -1.23 10.98 6.10
N SER A 299 -0.11 11.64 5.81
CA SER A 299 -0.09 12.91 5.07
C SER A 299 -0.63 12.77 3.65
N ARG A 300 -0.39 11.64 2.99
CA ARG A 300 -0.91 11.33 1.65
C ARG A 300 -2.45 11.18 1.66
N TYR A 301 -3.04 10.47 2.61
CA TYR A 301 -4.50 10.39 2.74
C TYR A 301 -5.12 11.76 3.01
N GLN A 302 -4.48 12.59 3.83
CA GLN A 302 -4.94 13.95 4.07
C GLN A 302 -4.85 14.84 2.82
N ALA A 303 -3.83 14.64 1.97
CA ALA A 303 -3.74 15.31 0.68
C ALA A 303 -4.81 14.83 -0.31
N LEU A 304 -5.07 13.53 -0.36
CA LEU A 304 -6.13 12.94 -1.19
C LEU A 304 -7.52 13.44 -0.76
N ALA A 305 -7.76 13.55 0.55
CA ALA A 305 -8.99 14.12 1.09
C ALA A 305 -9.20 15.59 0.67
N ARG A 306 -8.13 16.40 0.65
CA ARG A 306 -8.20 17.78 0.12
C ARG A 306 -8.49 17.80 -1.38
N LEU A 307 -7.83 16.93 -2.14
CA LEU A 307 -8.08 16.78 -3.57
C LEU A 307 -9.55 16.43 -3.85
N LEU A 308 -10.14 15.53 -3.06
CA LEU A 308 -11.56 15.18 -3.15
C LEU A 308 -12.45 16.40 -2.91
N ASP A 309 -12.18 17.18 -1.86
CA ASP A 309 -12.97 18.36 -1.55
C ASP A 309 -12.91 19.41 -2.67
N GLU A 310 -11.70 19.66 -3.20
CA GLU A 310 -11.44 20.61 -4.28
C GLU A 310 -12.12 20.21 -5.59
N THR A 311 -11.99 18.94 -5.98
CA THR A 311 -12.41 18.46 -7.31
C THR A 311 -13.89 18.12 -7.38
N THR A 312 -14.48 17.61 -6.30
CA THR A 312 -15.89 17.22 -6.27
C THR A 312 -16.82 18.37 -5.91
N GLY A 313 -16.31 19.45 -5.30
CA GLY A 313 -17.12 20.52 -4.73
C GLY A 313 -17.98 20.09 -3.53
N ARG A 314 -17.68 18.93 -2.92
CA ARG A 314 -18.42 18.34 -1.80
C ARG A 314 -17.53 18.17 -0.57
N PRO A 315 -17.09 19.28 0.07
CA PRO A 315 -16.10 19.23 1.13
C PRO A 315 -16.53 18.36 2.31
N GLY A 316 -15.66 17.42 2.70
CA GLY A 316 -15.89 16.49 3.81
C GLY A 316 -16.93 15.39 3.54
N ARG A 317 -17.56 15.33 2.35
CA ARG A 317 -18.67 14.40 2.06
C ARG A 317 -18.25 13.11 1.40
N VAL A 318 -17.21 13.14 0.56
CA VAL A 318 -16.73 11.95 -0.16
C VAL A 318 -15.52 11.39 0.61
N PRO A 319 -15.62 10.21 1.24
CA PRO A 319 -14.50 9.61 1.95
C PRO A 319 -13.66 8.71 1.02
N ILE A 320 -12.57 8.19 1.57
CA ILE A 320 -11.66 7.25 0.90
C ILE A 320 -12.00 5.83 1.37
N ALA A 321 -12.16 4.89 0.45
CA ALA A 321 -12.21 3.47 0.73
C ALA A 321 -10.87 2.84 0.31
N VAL A 322 -10.08 2.36 1.27
CA VAL A 322 -8.78 1.72 1.00
C VAL A 322 -9.00 0.24 0.74
N THR A 323 -9.45 -0.08 -0.47
CA THR A 323 -10.00 -1.40 -0.81
C THR A 323 -8.94 -2.44 -1.09
N GLU A 324 -7.67 -2.04 -1.17
CA GLU A 324 -6.52 -2.93 -1.16
C GLU A 324 -5.37 -2.30 -0.36
N TYR A 325 -4.79 -3.06 0.55
CA TYR A 325 -3.49 -2.73 1.12
C TYR A 325 -2.77 -3.98 1.65
N ASN A 326 -1.45 -3.96 1.56
CA ASN A 326 -0.53 -4.83 2.30
C ASN A 326 0.88 -4.22 2.25
N CYS A 327 1.84 -4.80 2.96
CA CYS A 327 3.24 -4.48 2.81
C CYS A 327 3.71 -4.75 1.37
N PRO A 328 4.41 -3.82 0.71
CA PRO A 328 4.69 -3.92 -0.73
C PRO A 328 5.90 -4.83 -1.05
N LEU A 329 6.15 -5.85 -0.23
CA LEU A 329 7.28 -6.77 -0.37
C LEU A 329 6.82 -8.04 -1.10
N VAL A 330 7.12 -8.13 -2.39
CA VAL A 330 6.64 -9.17 -3.33
C VAL A 330 7.74 -10.14 -3.79
N GLN A 331 8.92 -10.06 -3.21
CA GLN A 331 9.97 -11.03 -3.47
C GLN A 331 9.64 -12.40 -2.82
N ASP A 332 10.16 -13.48 -3.40
CA ASP A 332 10.04 -14.85 -2.86
C ASP A 332 11.31 -15.32 -2.13
N ARG A 333 12.46 -14.67 -2.39
CA ARG A 333 13.75 -14.98 -1.78
C ARG A 333 14.35 -13.80 -1.00
N PRO A 334 15.18 -14.06 0.03
CA PRO A 334 15.53 -15.38 0.59
C PRO A 334 14.33 -16.09 1.25
N LEU A 335 13.27 -15.35 1.57
CA LEU A 335 11.96 -15.85 1.92
C LEU A 335 10.90 -14.76 1.62
N PRO A 336 9.62 -15.12 1.51
CA PRO A 336 8.54 -14.16 1.29
C PRO A 336 8.32 -13.30 2.55
N TYR A 337 8.90 -12.10 2.60
CA TYR A 337 8.79 -11.20 3.76
C TYR A 337 7.36 -10.76 4.05
N ARG A 338 6.47 -10.83 3.05
CA ARG A 338 5.02 -10.67 3.20
C ARG A 338 4.35 -11.62 4.21
N HIS A 339 5.02 -12.67 4.65
CA HIS A 339 4.52 -13.58 5.68
C HIS A 339 5.32 -13.53 7.00
N SER A 340 6.10 -12.47 7.21
CA SER A 340 6.99 -12.32 8.36
C SER A 340 6.42 -11.43 9.47
N LEU A 341 7.07 -11.47 10.65
CA LEU A 341 6.85 -10.53 11.75
C LEU A 341 6.93 -9.07 11.29
N GLY A 342 7.86 -8.73 10.40
CA GLY A 342 7.98 -7.38 9.86
C GLY A 342 6.72 -6.91 9.13
N ASN A 343 6.07 -7.79 8.35
CA ASN A 343 4.76 -7.46 7.77
C ASN A 343 3.69 -7.29 8.85
N ALA A 344 3.68 -8.13 9.89
CA ALA A 344 2.72 -7.96 11.00
C ALA A 344 2.86 -6.58 11.69
N LEU A 345 4.08 -6.09 11.88
CA LEU A 345 4.32 -4.75 12.42
C LEU A 345 3.88 -3.65 11.45
N PHE A 346 4.13 -3.82 10.14
CA PHE A 346 3.63 -2.90 9.12
C PHE A 346 2.09 -2.84 9.13
N VAL A 347 1.40 -3.98 9.18
CA VAL A 347 -0.07 -4.04 9.29
C VAL A 347 -0.56 -3.36 10.57
N ALA A 348 0.13 -3.53 11.71
CA ALA A 348 -0.23 -2.84 12.95
C ALA A 348 -0.11 -1.30 12.81
N GLU A 349 0.92 -0.81 12.14
CA GLU A 349 1.06 0.61 11.81
C GLU A 349 -0.02 1.10 10.84
N MET A 350 -0.34 0.31 9.82
CA MET A 350 -1.41 0.63 8.88
C MET A 350 -2.75 0.73 9.62
N LEU A 351 -3.09 -0.22 10.49
CA LEU A 351 -4.31 -0.14 11.31
C LEU A 351 -4.31 1.12 12.20
N ARG A 352 -3.17 1.51 12.78
CA ARG A 352 -3.05 2.78 13.51
C ARG A 352 -3.40 3.97 12.62
N VAL A 353 -2.90 4.03 11.39
CA VAL A 353 -3.16 5.13 10.44
C VAL A 353 -4.60 5.11 9.92
N LEU A 354 -5.09 3.96 9.47
CA LEU A 354 -6.40 3.80 8.85
C LEU A 354 -7.56 4.05 9.83
N THR A 355 -7.34 3.79 11.13
CA THR A 355 -8.35 4.06 12.17
C THR A 355 -8.47 5.54 12.53
N GLN A 356 -7.54 6.42 12.12
CA GLN A 356 -7.59 7.84 12.49
C GLN A 356 -8.70 8.57 11.71
N PRO A 357 -9.69 9.19 12.40
CA PRO A 357 -10.80 9.87 11.74
C PRO A 357 -10.36 10.99 10.79
N GLY A 358 -9.27 11.70 11.14
CA GLY A 358 -8.70 12.78 10.33
C GLY A 358 -8.16 12.34 8.96
N ASN A 359 -8.03 11.03 8.72
CA ASN A 359 -7.59 10.50 7.41
C ASN A 359 -8.77 10.21 6.47
N ARG A 360 -10.02 10.36 6.93
CA ARG A 360 -11.25 10.15 6.13
C ARG A 360 -11.33 8.79 5.42
N VAL A 361 -10.74 7.77 6.03
CA VAL A 361 -10.87 6.38 5.57
C VAL A 361 -12.20 5.82 6.07
N HIS A 362 -13.10 5.52 5.14
CA HIS A 362 -14.43 4.98 5.42
C HIS A 362 -14.44 3.47 5.58
N MET A 363 -13.56 2.77 4.87
CA MET A 363 -13.37 1.33 5.00
C MET A 363 -11.97 0.98 4.51
N ALA A 364 -11.44 -0.15 4.94
CA ALA A 364 -10.16 -0.65 4.47
C ALA A 364 -10.18 -2.17 4.37
N HIS A 365 -9.57 -2.73 3.33
CA HIS A 365 -9.56 -4.17 3.10
C HIS A 365 -8.13 -4.67 2.92
N PHE A 366 -7.68 -5.45 3.89
CA PHE A 366 -6.39 -6.12 3.82
C PHE A 366 -6.38 -7.15 2.69
N TRP A 367 -5.37 -7.11 1.84
CA TRP A 367 -5.19 -8.10 0.78
C TRP A 367 -4.22 -9.17 1.26
N GLN A 368 -4.61 -10.42 1.51
CA GLN A 368 -5.98 -10.94 1.55
C GLN A 368 -6.18 -11.91 2.72
N PHE A 369 -7.42 -12.37 2.97
CA PHE A 369 -7.70 -13.13 4.19
C PHE A 369 -7.09 -14.53 4.19
N ALA A 370 -7.45 -15.38 3.23
CA ALA A 370 -7.08 -16.79 3.21
C ALA A 370 -6.29 -17.17 1.96
N ASN A 371 -5.25 -17.98 2.15
CA ASN A 371 -4.42 -18.58 1.10
C ASN A 371 -3.93 -17.54 0.08
N GLU A 372 -3.72 -17.94 -1.18
CA GLU A 372 -3.15 -17.09 -2.23
C GLU A 372 -1.80 -16.47 -1.81
N TYR A 373 -1.41 -15.44 -2.53
CA TYR A 373 -0.12 -14.80 -2.48
C TYR A 373 0.07 -13.98 -1.19
N TRP A 374 -1.01 -13.43 -0.62
CA TRP A 374 -0.95 -12.57 0.57
C TRP A 374 -1.67 -13.07 1.84
N GLY A 375 -2.39 -14.20 1.76
CA GLY A 375 -3.30 -14.69 2.80
C GLY A 375 -2.80 -14.54 4.23
N ALA A 376 -3.59 -13.94 5.13
CA ALA A 376 -3.30 -13.89 6.57
C ALA A 376 -3.39 -15.26 7.26
N VAL A 377 -4.15 -16.18 6.68
CA VAL A 377 -4.23 -17.58 7.09
C VAL A 377 -3.92 -18.50 5.92
N ARG A 378 -3.29 -19.65 6.18
CA ARG A 378 -2.98 -20.67 5.17
C ARG A 378 -3.52 -22.03 5.62
N GLY A 379 -4.12 -22.79 4.73
CA GLY A 379 -4.63 -24.13 5.06
C GLY A 379 -5.13 -24.89 3.83
N PRO A 380 -5.77 -26.05 4.04
CA PRO A 380 -6.43 -26.81 2.98
C PRO A 380 -7.44 -25.95 2.23
N VAL A 381 -7.39 -25.96 0.90
CA VAL A 381 -8.38 -25.23 0.07
C VAL A 381 -9.61 -26.10 -0.15
N ARG A 382 -9.41 -27.40 -0.35
CA ARG A 382 -10.49 -28.37 -0.50
C ARG A 382 -10.70 -29.18 0.78
N PRO A 383 -11.93 -29.65 1.08
CA PRO A 383 -12.19 -30.47 2.26
C PRO A 383 -11.40 -31.79 2.32
N ASP A 384 -11.03 -32.35 1.17
CA ASP A 384 -10.27 -33.60 1.05
C ASP A 384 -8.74 -33.41 1.10
N GLU A 385 -8.26 -32.16 1.07
CA GLU A 385 -6.82 -31.88 1.17
C GLU A 385 -6.31 -32.06 2.60
N PRO A 386 -5.17 -32.76 2.78
CA PRO A 386 -4.56 -32.88 4.10
C PRO A 386 -3.97 -31.53 4.54
N GLY A 387 -4.05 -31.25 5.85
CA GLY A 387 -3.39 -30.09 6.45
C GLY A 387 -4.21 -29.44 7.55
N THR A 388 -3.59 -28.47 8.22
CA THR A 388 -4.23 -27.65 9.26
C THR A 388 -4.14 -26.18 8.89
N TRP A 389 -5.10 -25.39 9.38
CA TRP A 389 -5.03 -23.95 9.25
C TRP A 389 -3.96 -23.35 10.14
N VAL A 390 -3.10 -22.54 9.54
CA VAL A 390 -2.01 -21.81 10.17
C VAL A 390 -2.32 -20.31 10.08
N ARG A 391 -2.12 -19.61 11.20
CA ARG A 391 -2.14 -18.15 11.24
C ARG A 391 -0.75 -17.64 10.87
N ARG A 392 -0.66 -16.84 9.82
CA ARG A 392 0.58 -16.13 9.49
C ARG A 392 0.69 -14.87 10.37
N PRO A 393 1.90 -14.34 10.59
CA PRO A 393 2.15 -13.18 11.45
C PRO A 393 1.16 -12.01 11.27
N GLN A 394 0.82 -11.67 10.02
CA GLN A 394 -0.08 -10.56 9.69
C GLN A 394 -1.54 -10.74 10.19
N PHE A 395 -1.94 -11.95 10.62
CA PHE A 395 -3.23 -12.18 11.28
C PHE A 395 -3.31 -11.55 12.67
N TYR A 396 -2.21 -11.59 13.43
CA TYR A 396 -2.22 -11.26 14.85
C TYR A 396 -2.48 -9.78 15.16
N PRO A 397 -2.06 -8.78 14.36
CA PRO A 397 -2.50 -7.40 14.54
C PRO A 397 -4.02 -7.25 14.55
N PHE A 398 -4.73 -7.86 13.61
CA PHE A 398 -6.20 -7.86 13.59
C PHE A 398 -6.78 -8.48 14.86
N GLN A 399 -6.23 -9.63 15.28
CA GLN A 399 -6.64 -10.28 16.53
C GLN A 399 -6.45 -9.35 17.74
N LEU A 400 -5.29 -8.68 17.87
CA LEU A 400 -5.01 -7.77 18.99
C LEU A 400 -6.01 -6.60 19.02
N TYR A 401 -6.31 -6.00 17.86
CA TYR A 401 -7.30 -4.93 17.78
C TYR A 401 -8.71 -5.44 18.12
N ALA A 402 -9.12 -6.58 17.58
CA ALA A 402 -10.45 -7.13 17.78
C ALA A 402 -10.72 -7.58 19.23
N GLU A 403 -9.71 -8.17 19.90
CA GLU A 403 -9.85 -8.71 21.26
C GLU A 403 -9.63 -7.64 22.34
N HIS A 404 -8.88 -6.56 22.07
CA HIS A 404 -8.40 -5.66 23.11
C HIS A 404 -8.63 -4.16 22.88
N PHE A 405 -8.97 -3.70 21.68
CA PHE A 405 -9.11 -2.28 21.38
C PHE A 405 -10.55 -1.78 21.56
N GLU A 406 -10.70 -0.56 22.08
CA GLU A 406 -11.99 0.01 22.47
C GLU A 406 -12.55 0.98 21.41
N LYS A 407 -13.76 1.50 21.68
CA LYS A 407 -14.57 2.22 20.70
C LYS A 407 -14.25 3.70 20.54
N ILE A 408 -13.73 4.36 21.57
CA ILE A 408 -13.53 5.82 21.55
C ILE A 408 -12.04 6.11 21.44
N LEU A 409 -11.60 6.70 20.33
CA LEU A 409 -10.19 6.98 20.07
C LEU A 409 -9.70 8.17 20.88
N LEU A 410 -8.48 8.05 21.42
CA LEU A 410 -7.85 9.06 22.27
C LEU A 410 -6.56 9.57 21.66
N GLU A 411 -6.24 10.82 21.97
CA GLU A 411 -4.96 11.41 21.62
C GLU A 411 -3.86 10.92 22.57
N VAL A 412 -2.66 10.71 22.02
CA VAL A 412 -1.50 10.23 22.74
C VAL A 412 -0.26 11.05 22.39
N GLU A 413 0.54 11.32 23.39
CA GLU A 413 1.88 11.87 23.23
C GLU A 413 2.92 10.79 23.54
N VAL A 414 3.91 10.68 22.67
CA VAL A 414 4.97 9.67 22.77
C VAL A 414 6.31 10.38 22.74
N ASP A 415 7.00 10.37 23.87
CA ASP A 415 8.40 10.79 23.98
C ASP A 415 9.28 9.54 23.97
N CYS A 416 10.03 9.34 22.90
CA CYS A 416 10.90 8.19 22.74
C CYS A 416 12.06 8.49 21.78
N PRO A 417 13.14 7.67 21.83
CA PRO A 417 14.19 7.71 20.85
C PRO A 417 13.64 7.55 19.43
N ARG A 418 14.33 8.17 18.47
CA ARG A 418 13.91 8.24 17.07
C ARG A 418 15.02 7.69 16.17
N TYR A 419 14.66 7.26 14.96
CA TYR A 419 15.60 6.79 13.96
C TYR A 419 15.43 7.49 12.63
N GLU A 420 16.51 7.55 11.88
CA GLU A 420 16.54 8.15 10.55
C GLU A 420 16.49 7.09 9.45
N THR A 421 15.94 7.48 8.31
CA THR A 421 15.91 6.67 7.08
C THR A 421 16.19 7.55 5.88
N VAL A 422 16.86 6.97 4.87
CA VAL A 422 17.21 7.63 3.61
C VAL A 422 16.07 7.63 2.59
N GLY A 423 14.93 7.01 2.93
CA GLY A 423 13.82 6.79 2.00
C GLY A 423 13.90 5.42 1.32
N PHE A 424 12.75 4.92 0.85
CA PHE A 424 12.62 3.68 0.09
C PHE A 424 11.44 3.83 -0.87
N GLY A 425 11.61 3.47 -2.16
CA GLY A 425 10.59 3.70 -3.18
C GLY A 425 10.18 5.18 -3.27
N GLN A 426 8.89 5.45 -3.07
CA GLN A 426 8.27 6.78 -3.02
C GLN A 426 8.35 7.46 -1.64
N MET A 427 8.87 6.78 -0.62
CA MET A 427 9.04 7.34 0.72
C MET A 427 10.18 8.36 0.74
N LEU A 428 9.90 9.56 1.25
CA LEU A 428 10.92 10.58 1.46
C LEU A 428 11.83 10.21 2.63
N PRO A 429 13.06 10.76 2.71
CA PRO A 429 13.91 10.60 3.89
C PRO A 429 13.24 11.10 5.17
N CYS A 430 13.57 10.50 6.31
CA CYS A 430 13.17 10.95 7.64
C CYS A 430 14.42 11.31 8.45
N THR A 431 14.60 12.58 8.82
CA THR A 431 15.82 13.08 9.47
C THR A 431 15.50 14.23 10.42
N GLY A 432 16.11 14.26 11.61
CA GLY A 432 15.91 15.31 12.62
C GLY A 432 14.44 15.76 12.79
N GLU A 433 14.19 17.07 12.67
CA GLU A 433 12.84 17.68 12.72
C GLU A 433 12.14 17.74 11.35
N GLY A 434 12.75 17.18 10.30
CA GLY A 434 12.25 17.27 8.93
C GLY A 434 12.44 18.65 8.30
N GLY A 435 11.72 18.90 7.21
CA GLY A 435 11.59 20.22 6.61
C GLY A 435 11.52 20.23 5.10
N PRO A 436 11.29 21.42 4.51
CA PRO A 436 11.09 21.56 3.08
C PRO A 436 12.39 21.36 2.30
N ARG A 437 12.25 21.02 1.02
CA ARG A 437 13.37 21.02 0.08
C ARG A 437 14.09 22.38 0.07
N MET A 438 15.43 22.36 0.13
CA MET A 438 16.26 23.56 0.08
C MET A 438 17.32 23.44 -1.02
N MET A 439 17.53 24.51 -1.78
CA MET A 439 18.60 24.59 -2.77
C MET A 439 19.91 24.92 -2.07
N LEU A 440 20.93 24.07 -2.23
CA LEU A 440 22.22 24.22 -1.56
C LEU A 440 23.32 24.70 -2.51
N SER A 441 23.05 24.78 -3.81
CA SER A 441 24.00 25.30 -4.80
C SER A 441 23.33 26.12 -5.90
N ARG A 442 24.15 26.81 -6.70
CA ARG A 442 23.74 27.30 -8.03
C ARG A 442 23.57 26.13 -9.01
N ASN A 443 23.17 26.44 -10.25
CA ASN A 443 23.13 25.46 -11.33
C ASN A 443 24.54 24.93 -11.64
N LEU A 444 24.74 23.63 -11.48
CA LEU A 444 26.01 22.96 -11.72
C LEU A 444 26.28 22.71 -13.21
N LEU A 445 25.26 22.83 -14.07
CA LEU A 445 25.38 22.72 -15.52
C LEU A 445 25.69 24.07 -16.19
N GLU A 446 25.74 25.16 -15.43
CA GLU A 446 26.08 26.48 -15.95
C GLU A 446 27.53 26.49 -16.47
N GLY A 447 27.72 26.84 -17.75
CA GLY A 447 29.02 26.82 -18.41
C GLY A 447 29.52 25.42 -18.82
N VAL A 448 28.72 24.36 -18.64
CA VAL A 448 29.04 23.01 -19.10
C VAL A 448 28.39 22.77 -20.45
N SER A 449 29.15 22.41 -21.49
CA SER A 449 28.61 22.14 -22.82
C SER A 449 28.02 20.73 -22.93
N TRP A 450 27.00 20.56 -23.78
CA TRP A 450 26.52 19.24 -24.19
C TRP A 450 27.58 18.51 -25.03
N SER A 451 27.73 17.21 -24.78
CA SER A 451 28.42 16.26 -25.66
C SER A 451 27.39 15.51 -26.50
N LEU A 452 27.64 15.39 -27.81
CA LEU A 452 26.80 14.64 -28.74
C LEU A 452 27.58 13.46 -29.35
N ASP A 453 27.12 12.25 -29.08
CA ASP A 453 27.65 11.01 -29.65
C ASP A 453 26.81 10.54 -30.84
N LYS A 454 27.42 9.84 -31.81
CA LYS A 454 26.67 9.33 -32.97
C LYS A 454 25.57 8.35 -32.53
N ALA A 455 24.34 8.60 -32.96
CA ALA A 455 23.18 7.76 -32.72
C ALA A 455 22.59 7.25 -34.05
N PRO A 456 22.58 5.93 -34.32
CA PRO A 456 22.01 5.39 -35.55
C PRO A 456 20.53 5.75 -35.73
N GLY A 457 20.17 6.32 -36.89
CA GLY A 457 18.78 6.68 -37.20
C GLY A 457 18.23 7.91 -36.46
N VAL A 458 19.11 8.67 -35.79
CA VAL A 458 18.76 9.88 -35.06
C VAL A 458 19.64 11.04 -35.52
N GLU A 459 19.01 12.15 -35.85
CA GLU A 459 19.69 13.43 -36.07
C GLU A 459 19.57 14.27 -34.81
N HIS A 460 20.67 14.86 -34.37
CA HIS A 460 20.66 15.72 -33.19
C HIS A 460 21.69 16.82 -33.32
N ARG A 461 21.39 17.97 -32.71
CA ARG A 461 22.28 19.13 -32.67
C ARG A 461 22.04 19.94 -31.41
N ILE A 462 23.00 20.80 -31.10
CA ILE A 462 22.85 21.83 -30.08
C ILE A 462 22.48 23.12 -30.82
N GLY A 463 21.24 23.56 -30.63
CA GLY A 463 20.73 24.82 -31.14
C GLY A 463 21.19 26.02 -30.29
N PRO A 464 20.73 27.23 -30.62
CA PRO A 464 20.99 28.43 -29.83
C PRO A 464 20.53 28.26 -28.38
N SER A 465 21.19 28.95 -27.45
CA SER A 465 20.82 28.94 -26.03
C SER A 465 20.84 27.56 -25.37
N ASP A 466 21.78 26.69 -25.77
CA ASP A 466 22.02 25.38 -25.14
C ASP A 466 20.83 24.40 -25.26
N ILE A 467 20.00 24.58 -26.30
CA ILE A 467 18.86 23.71 -26.61
C ILE A 467 19.34 22.47 -27.35
N VAL A 468 19.01 21.27 -26.86
CA VAL A 468 19.27 20.03 -27.59
C VAL A 468 18.05 19.71 -28.45
N GLU A 469 18.26 19.62 -29.76
CA GLU A 469 17.24 19.25 -30.73
C GLU A 469 17.52 17.82 -31.20
N VAL A 470 16.51 16.95 -31.15
CA VAL A 470 16.63 15.54 -31.52
C VAL A 470 15.49 15.15 -32.45
N HIS A 471 15.82 14.56 -33.59
CA HIS A 471 14.89 14.05 -34.60
C HIS A 471 15.11 12.55 -34.78
N PHE A 472 14.06 11.78 -34.48
CA PHE A 472 14.06 10.32 -34.63
C PHE A 472 13.51 9.99 -36.02
N ASN A 473 14.40 9.68 -36.96
CA ASN A 473 14.07 9.54 -38.38
C ASN A 473 13.76 8.08 -38.79
N SER A 474 13.80 7.14 -37.84
CA SER A 474 13.59 5.71 -38.09
C SER A 474 12.43 5.16 -37.27
N ASN A 475 11.67 4.23 -37.87
CA ASN A 475 10.69 3.40 -37.18
C ASN A 475 11.34 2.26 -36.36
N ARG A 476 12.67 2.15 -36.34
CA ARG A 476 13.37 1.21 -35.45
C ARG A 476 13.35 1.74 -34.03
N GLU A 477 13.10 0.86 -33.06
CA GLU A 477 13.16 1.24 -31.64
C GLU A 477 14.52 1.84 -31.30
N ALA A 478 14.53 3.11 -30.91
CA ALA A 478 15.75 3.84 -30.59
C ALA A 478 15.92 4.01 -29.07
N ASN A 479 16.91 3.32 -28.52
CA ASN A 479 17.40 3.55 -27.17
C ASN A 479 18.41 4.73 -27.19
N TYR A 480 17.94 5.95 -26.89
CA TYR A 480 18.71 7.18 -27.03
C TYR A 480 19.22 7.72 -25.68
N TYR A 481 20.53 7.97 -25.61
CA TYR A 481 21.25 8.56 -24.47
C TYR A 481 22.49 9.34 -24.93
N HIS A 482 22.49 9.82 -26.17
CA HIS A 482 23.68 10.32 -26.87
C HIS A 482 23.88 11.84 -26.75
N ALA A 483 23.06 12.52 -25.98
CA ALA A 483 23.26 13.92 -25.61
C ALA A 483 23.44 13.99 -24.09
N SER A 484 24.63 14.35 -23.63
CA SER A 484 24.97 14.33 -22.19
C SER A 484 25.79 15.54 -21.72
N LYS A 485 25.73 15.81 -20.41
CA LYS A 485 26.60 16.72 -19.65
C LYS A 485 27.14 15.98 -18.44
N SER A 486 28.42 16.18 -18.13
CA SER A 486 29.06 15.56 -16.97
C SER A 486 29.57 16.61 -16.00
N VAL A 487 29.36 16.39 -14.71
CA VAL A 487 29.78 17.30 -13.64
C VAL A 487 30.37 16.54 -12.46
N ARG A 488 31.17 17.23 -11.64
CA ARG A 488 31.59 16.69 -10.33
C ARG A 488 30.39 16.64 -9.37
N ALA A 489 30.40 15.66 -8.49
CA ALA A 489 29.41 15.50 -7.45
C ALA A 489 30.04 15.03 -6.15
N GLU A 490 29.36 15.31 -5.05
CA GLU A 490 29.71 14.82 -3.74
C GLU A 490 29.02 13.48 -3.49
N PRO A 491 29.67 12.54 -2.77
CA PRO A 491 29.03 11.31 -2.35
C PRO A 491 27.93 11.59 -1.32
N ARG A 492 26.92 10.72 -1.25
CA ARG A 492 25.78 10.82 -0.31
C ARG A 492 25.06 12.18 -0.31
N ALA A 493 25.01 12.86 -1.45
CA ALA A 493 24.30 14.11 -1.65
C ALA A 493 23.09 13.94 -2.58
N TYR A 494 22.11 14.81 -2.42
CA TYR A 494 20.91 14.86 -3.26
C TYR A 494 21.04 15.96 -4.31
N TYR A 495 20.59 15.66 -5.53
CA TYR A 495 20.59 16.59 -6.65
C TYR A 495 19.22 16.65 -7.31
N LEU A 496 18.71 17.86 -7.53
CA LEU A 496 17.50 18.11 -8.31
C LEU A 496 17.89 18.39 -9.76
N LEU A 497 17.45 17.53 -10.68
CA LEU A 497 17.49 17.76 -12.11
C LEU A 497 16.15 18.36 -12.53
N THR A 498 16.16 19.50 -13.23
CA THR A 498 14.97 20.10 -13.84
C THR A 498 15.25 20.44 -15.29
N GLY A 499 14.23 20.41 -16.14
CA GLY A 499 14.32 20.93 -17.51
C GLY A 499 12.94 21.10 -18.14
N THR A 500 12.92 21.55 -19.38
CA THR A 500 11.72 21.62 -20.21
C THR A 500 11.92 20.75 -21.44
N ILE A 501 10.97 19.86 -21.70
CA ILE A 501 10.94 19.02 -22.90
C ILE A 501 9.74 19.46 -23.73
N ARG A 502 10.00 19.83 -24.98
CA ARG A 502 8.98 20.00 -26.01
C ARG A 502 9.04 18.79 -26.94
N ALA A 503 8.04 17.93 -26.88
CA ALA A 503 7.90 16.77 -27.75
C ALA A 503 6.98 17.10 -28.94
N SER A 504 7.25 16.50 -30.09
CA SER A 504 6.40 16.60 -31.28
C SER A 504 6.28 15.23 -31.92
N ASP A 505 5.05 14.74 -32.01
CA ASP A 505 4.66 13.45 -32.59
C ASP A 505 5.46 12.26 -32.03
N VAL A 506 5.82 12.33 -30.74
CA VAL A 506 6.54 11.23 -30.07
C VAL A 506 5.56 10.12 -29.74
N ALA A 507 5.53 9.08 -30.56
CA ALA A 507 4.70 7.89 -30.36
C ALA A 507 5.31 6.92 -29.32
N GLY A 508 4.42 6.22 -28.59
CA GLY A 508 4.76 5.12 -27.67
C GLY A 508 4.85 5.51 -26.18
N GLY A 509 4.85 4.50 -25.30
CA GLY A 509 4.80 4.68 -23.84
C GLY A 509 6.13 5.09 -23.17
N SER A 510 7.25 5.00 -23.88
CA SER A 510 8.58 5.32 -23.34
C SER A 510 8.92 6.81 -23.33
N GLY A 511 8.32 7.61 -24.23
CA GLY A 511 8.46 9.07 -24.34
C GLY A 511 9.89 9.62 -24.32
N ILE A 512 10.01 10.92 -24.08
CA ILE A 512 11.28 11.62 -23.86
C ILE A 512 11.38 12.03 -22.38
N SER A 513 12.52 11.81 -21.76
CA SER A 513 12.81 12.21 -20.39
C SER A 513 14.22 12.78 -20.28
N LEU A 514 14.53 13.39 -19.12
CA LEU A 514 15.89 13.65 -18.71
C LEU A 514 16.34 12.58 -17.72
N GLN A 515 17.62 12.23 -17.74
CA GLN A 515 18.23 11.33 -16.76
C GLN A 515 19.35 12.06 -16.02
N VAL A 516 19.50 11.77 -14.73
CA VAL A 516 20.75 11.97 -13.99
C VAL A 516 21.20 10.62 -13.41
N GLY A 517 22.49 10.33 -13.44
CA GLY A 517 23.03 9.12 -12.82
C GLY A 517 24.50 9.25 -12.48
N ASP A 518 25.04 8.21 -11.85
CA ASP A 518 26.46 8.15 -11.48
C ASP A 518 27.35 8.27 -12.73
N GLY A 519 28.39 9.11 -12.65
CA GLY A 519 29.27 9.40 -13.77
C GLY A 519 30.07 8.20 -14.29
N ARG A 520 30.14 7.09 -13.54
CA ARG A 520 30.69 5.80 -14.01
C ARG A 520 29.76 5.08 -15.01
N GLY A 521 28.50 5.50 -15.10
CA GLY A 521 27.50 5.00 -16.03
C GLY A 521 26.66 3.81 -15.51
N TRP A 522 25.52 3.61 -16.15
CA TRP A 522 24.51 2.60 -15.76
C TRP A 522 25.05 1.17 -15.74
N VAL A 523 25.90 0.78 -16.69
CA VAL A 523 26.44 -0.58 -16.78
C VAL A 523 27.23 -0.94 -15.51
N ALA A 524 28.00 0.01 -14.97
CA ALA A 524 28.86 -0.21 -13.81
C ALA A 524 28.11 -0.13 -12.48
N THR A 525 27.16 0.80 -12.34
CA THR A 525 26.60 1.15 -11.02
C THR A 525 25.13 0.88 -10.86
N LYS A 526 24.38 0.73 -11.96
CA LYS A 526 22.91 0.66 -11.96
C LYS A 526 22.26 1.81 -11.18
N SER A 527 22.92 2.97 -11.12
CA SER A 527 22.47 4.11 -10.33
C SER A 527 22.14 5.30 -11.23
N ALA A 528 20.86 5.45 -11.54
CA ALA A 528 20.31 6.58 -12.28
C ALA A 528 18.83 6.78 -11.98
N THR A 529 18.35 8.01 -12.20
CA THR A 529 16.92 8.38 -12.09
C THR A 529 16.50 9.15 -13.33
N LEU A 530 15.26 8.91 -13.77
CA LEU A 530 14.63 9.57 -14.90
C LEU A 530 13.58 10.57 -14.40
N THR A 531 13.36 11.63 -15.15
CA THR A 531 12.15 12.47 -14.99
C THR A 531 10.93 11.77 -15.59
N ASP A 532 9.74 12.33 -15.34
CA ASP A 532 8.53 11.98 -16.09
C ASP A 532 8.79 11.98 -17.60
N VAL A 533 8.14 11.04 -18.29
CA VAL A 533 8.19 10.93 -19.75
C VAL A 533 7.21 11.91 -20.40
N VAL A 534 7.64 12.52 -21.49
CA VAL A 534 6.82 13.41 -22.33
C VAL A 534 6.57 12.74 -23.67
N THR A 535 5.29 12.52 -23.99
CA THR A 535 4.81 11.82 -25.20
C THR A 535 3.93 12.74 -26.04
N GLY A 536 3.63 12.34 -27.28
CA GLY A 536 2.77 13.11 -28.19
C GLY A 536 3.36 14.46 -28.57
N THR A 537 2.48 15.46 -28.70
CA THR A 537 2.84 16.83 -29.10
C THR A 537 2.48 17.78 -27.97
N GLN A 538 3.44 18.01 -27.06
CA GLN A 538 3.25 18.85 -25.88
C GLN A 538 4.59 19.39 -25.37
N GLU A 539 4.52 20.46 -24.57
CA GLU A 539 5.65 20.98 -23.81
C GLU A 539 5.39 20.80 -22.32
N ARG A 540 6.35 20.21 -21.60
CA ARG A 540 6.25 19.95 -20.16
C ARG A 540 7.54 20.29 -19.46
N ARG A 541 7.42 20.93 -18.30
CA ARG A 541 8.51 21.03 -17.33
C ARG A 541 8.62 19.70 -16.59
N VAL A 542 9.83 19.17 -16.52
CA VAL A 542 10.13 17.88 -15.92
C VAL A 542 11.17 18.06 -14.81
N GLU A 543 11.08 17.23 -13.77
CA GLU A 543 12.09 17.19 -12.70
C GLU A 543 12.24 15.79 -12.11
N CYS A 544 13.39 15.53 -11.50
CA CYS A 544 13.65 14.36 -10.67
C CYS A 544 14.73 14.65 -9.62
N VAL A 545 14.71 13.90 -8.52
CA VAL A 545 15.74 13.95 -7.47
C VAL A 545 16.60 12.69 -7.57
N TYR A 546 17.92 12.86 -7.50
CA TYR A 546 18.89 11.78 -7.50
C TYR A 546 19.76 11.82 -6.24
N HIS A 547 19.94 10.66 -5.61
CA HIS A 547 20.81 10.48 -4.44
C HIS A 547 22.08 9.73 -4.88
N THR A 548 23.23 10.37 -4.71
CA THR A 548 24.52 9.78 -5.13
C THR A 548 24.96 8.62 -4.25
N LEU A 549 25.63 7.63 -4.86
CA LEU A 549 26.28 6.54 -4.14
C LEU A 549 27.34 7.03 -3.13
N PRO A 550 27.70 6.21 -2.11
CA PRO A 550 28.71 6.57 -1.11
C PRO A 550 30.10 6.88 -1.66
N ASP A 551 30.41 6.40 -2.86
CA ASP A 551 31.70 6.54 -3.53
C ASP A 551 31.61 7.35 -4.84
N ALA A 552 30.46 8.00 -5.09
CA ALA A 552 30.27 8.82 -6.28
C ALA A 552 31.15 10.08 -6.24
N SER A 553 31.79 10.38 -7.37
CA SER A 553 32.61 11.59 -7.57
C SER A 553 32.12 12.50 -8.70
N SER A 554 31.19 12.00 -9.52
CA SER A 554 30.66 12.68 -10.69
C SER A 554 29.26 12.20 -11.05
N LEU A 555 28.55 13.02 -11.83
CA LEU A 555 27.23 12.73 -12.37
C LEU A 555 27.23 12.93 -13.88
N VAL A 556 26.38 12.18 -14.56
CA VAL A 556 26.02 12.39 -15.96
C VAL A 556 24.54 12.74 -16.05
N VAL A 557 24.24 13.86 -16.71
CA VAL A 557 22.89 14.27 -17.10
C VAL A 557 22.73 13.99 -18.58
N GLN A 558 21.65 13.34 -19.01
CA GLN A 558 21.45 13.02 -20.42
C GLN A 558 19.99 13.11 -20.86
N VAL A 559 19.78 13.42 -22.14
CA VAL A 559 18.46 13.29 -22.78
C VAL A 559 18.20 11.81 -23.03
N ARG A 560 17.02 11.32 -22.64
CA ARG A 560 16.70 9.90 -22.64
C ARG A 560 15.44 9.59 -23.45
N ARG A 561 15.52 8.52 -24.25
CA ARG A 561 14.38 7.75 -24.78
C ARG A 561 14.74 6.27 -24.65
N LEU A 562 13.95 5.49 -23.90
CA LEU A 562 14.27 4.08 -23.62
C LEU A 562 14.03 3.18 -24.83
N SER A 563 12.95 3.44 -25.56
CA SER A 563 12.53 2.77 -26.79
C SER A 563 11.63 3.70 -27.61
N GLY A 564 11.17 3.30 -28.79
CA GLY A 564 10.19 4.04 -29.59
C GLY A 564 10.68 4.43 -30.98
N GLY A 565 9.73 4.80 -31.85
CA GLY A 565 9.95 5.07 -33.28
C GLY A 565 10.20 6.55 -33.58
N THR A 566 9.46 7.12 -34.53
CA THR A 566 9.64 8.50 -34.99
C THR A 566 9.19 9.55 -33.97
N GLY A 567 9.43 10.81 -34.31
CA GLY A 567 9.09 12.00 -33.54
C GLY A 567 10.30 12.92 -33.39
N SER A 568 10.11 14.03 -32.69
CA SER A 568 11.21 14.92 -32.33
C SER A 568 11.02 15.51 -30.93
N CYS A 569 12.12 16.01 -30.38
CA CYS A 569 12.05 16.79 -29.17
C CYS A 569 13.09 17.89 -29.12
N GLU A 570 12.76 18.91 -28.33
CA GLU A 570 13.68 19.92 -27.88
C GLU A 570 13.79 19.89 -26.36
N VAL A 571 15.02 19.94 -25.87
CA VAL A 571 15.32 19.95 -24.45
C VAL A 571 16.03 21.25 -24.12
N LYS A 572 15.45 22.02 -23.21
CA LYS A 572 15.92 23.36 -22.83
C LYS A 572 15.85 23.58 -21.32
N ASN A 573 16.51 24.63 -20.85
CA ASN A 573 16.52 25.04 -19.45
C ASN A 573 16.94 23.93 -18.47
N VAL A 574 17.89 23.09 -18.89
CA VAL A 574 18.35 21.97 -18.05
C VAL A 574 19.23 22.50 -16.92
N ARG A 575 18.85 22.19 -15.69
CA ARG A 575 19.54 22.61 -14.48
C ARG A 575 19.75 21.42 -13.57
N LEU A 576 20.93 21.33 -12.97
CA LEU A 576 21.23 20.38 -11.91
C LEU A 576 21.69 21.16 -10.69
N VAL A 577 21.02 21.00 -9.56
CA VAL A 577 21.33 21.73 -8.32
C VAL A 577 21.46 20.76 -7.17
N LYS A 578 22.48 20.92 -6.33
CA LYS A 578 22.57 20.19 -5.06
C LYS A 578 21.47 20.69 -4.14
N ILE A 579 20.75 19.76 -3.51
CA ILE A 579 19.63 20.08 -2.62
C ILE A 579 19.81 19.40 -1.26
N ARG A 580 19.12 19.94 -0.26
CA ARG A 580 18.55 19.14 0.83
C ARG A 580 17.17 18.68 0.34
N PRO A 581 16.88 17.38 0.28
CA PRO A 581 15.56 16.93 -0.13
C PRO A 581 14.51 17.39 0.89
N GLU A 582 13.25 17.40 0.47
CA GLU A 582 12.16 17.42 1.43
C GLU A 582 12.25 16.16 2.30
N CYS A 583 12.12 16.32 3.61
CA CYS A 583 12.21 15.21 4.55
C CYS A 583 11.16 15.33 5.65
N PHE A 584 10.70 14.17 6.12
CA PHE A 584 9.89 14.07 7.31
C PHE A 584 10.78 14.11 8.57
N PRO A 585 10.20 14.41 9.75
CA PRO A 585 10.91 14.23 11.01
C PRO A 585 11.39 12.79 11.18
N ALA A 586 12.48 12.60 11.93
CA ALA A 586 12.96 11.28 12.34
C ALA A 586 11.82 10.47 12.97
N VAL A 587 11.82 9.17 12.72
CA VAL A 587 10.68 8.29 13.03
C VAL A 587 10.80 7.85 14.49
N PRO A 588 9.74 7.99 15.31
CA PRO A 588 9.77 7.47 16.67
C PRO A 588 9.84 5.94 16.65
N TYR A 589 10.66 5.35 17.52
CA TYR A 589 10.70 3.89 17.64
C TYR A 589 9.40 3.30 18.19
N LEU A 590 8.65 4.08 18.99
CA LEU A 590 7.34 3.69 19.47
C LEU A 590 6.24 4.41 18.69
N SER A 591 5.26 3.65 18.22
CA SER A 591 3.97 4.19 17.83
C SER A 591 2.89 3.67 18.78
N VAL A 592 1.87 4.49 19.02
CA VAL A 592 0.78 4.18 19.95
C VAL A 592 -0.54 4.53 19.29
N ASN A 593 -1.50 3.61 19.36
CA ASN A 593 -2.92 3.88 19.15
C ASN A 593 -3.63 3.69 20.49
N ALA A 594 -4.49 4.60 20.91
CA ALA A 594 -5.20 4.49 22.19
C ALA A 594 -6.71 4.66 22.01
N SER A 595 -7.45 3.95 22.85
CA SER A 595 -8.90 4.03 22.90
C SER A 595 -9.43 3.78 24.31
N GLN A 596 -10.65 4.22 24.57
CA GLN A 596 -11.38 3.93 25.80
C GLN A 596 -12.75 3.34 25.51
N SER A 597 -13.28 2.60 26.48
CA SER A 597 -14.66 2.16 26.47
C SER A 597 -15.62 3.36 26.59
N PRO A 598 -16.86 3.27 26.07
CA PRO A 598 -17.83 4.37 26.16
C PRO A 598 -18.15 4.84 27.58
N ASP A 599 -18.08 3.95 28.56
CA ASP A 599 -18.27 4.23 29.99
C ASP A 599 -17.00 4.76 30.68
N GLN A 600 -15.90 4.91 29.94
CA GLN A 600 -14.60 5.37 30.43
C GLN A 600 -13.95 4.47 31.51
N GLY A 601 -14.48 3.26 31.71
CA GLY A 601 -13.96 2.30 32.68
C GLY A 601 -12.76 1.49 32.20
N ARG A 602 -12.51 1.44 30.89
CA ARG A 602 -11.39 0.72 30.26
C ARG A 602 -10.62 1.62 29.32
N LEU A 603 -9.29 1.55 29.42
CA LEU A 603 -8.33 2.19 28.53
C LEU A 603 -7.52 1.08 27.84
N SER A 604 -7.37 1.19 26.53
CA SER A 604 -6.62 0.24 25.70
C SER A 604 -5.60 0.96 24.84
N LEU A 605 -4.39 0.43 24.78
CA LEU A 605 -3.31 0.91 23.91
C LEU A 605 -2.82 -0.25 23.03
N ILE A 606 -2.58 0.01 21.75
CA ILE A 606 -1.77 -0.84 20.88
C ILE A 606 -0.45 -0.11 20.65
N VAL A 607 0.67 -0.71 21.07
CA VAL A 607 2.01 -0.11 21.02
C VAL A 607 2.92 -0.94 20.13
N VAL A 608 3.50 -0.33 19.11
CA VAL A 608 4.49 -0.97 18.23
C VAL A 608 5.89 -0.50 18.60
N ASN A 609 6.79 -1.43 18.92
CA ASN A 609 8.23 -1.17 19.02
C ASN A 609 8.92 -1.55 17.70
N LYS A 610 9.34 -0.52 16.95
CA LYS A 610 10.02 -0.63 15.65
C LYS A 610 11.51 -0.92 15.77
N HIS A 611 12.08 -0.89 16.98
CA HIS A 611 13.50 -1.15 17.17
C HIS A 611 13.81 -2.61 16.82
N MET A 612 14.69 -2.81 15.84
CA MET A 612 15.31 -4.10 15.56
C MET A 612 16.28 -4.34 16.72
N ASP A 613 16.18 -5.31 17.60
CA ASP A 613 17.26 -5.71 18.55
C ASP A 613 17.16 -5.20 20.00
N GLN A 614 16.71 -3.98 20.29
CA GLN A 614 16.60 -3.51 21.69
C GLN A 614 15.16 -3.40 22.20
N PRO A 615 14.90 -3.84 23.44
CA PRO A 615 13.66 -3.48 24.11
C PRO A 615 13.64 -1.99 24.46
N ILE A 616 12.43 -1.45 24.65
CA ILE A 616 12.24 -0.07 25.13
C ILE A 616 11.45 -0.11 26.43
N HIS A 617 12.02 0.46 27.48
CA HIS A 617 11.41 0.57 28.80
C HIS A 617 10.50 1.79 28.85
N THR A 618 9.20 1.55 28.96
CA THR A 618 8.18 2.57 28.75
C THR A 618 7.37 2.81 30.01
N ALA A 619 7.25 4.08 30.39
CA ALA A 619 6.29 4.54 31.38
C ALA A 619 5.03 5.06 30.67
N VAL A 620 3.87 4.48 30.94
CA VAL A 620 2.58 4.95 30.41
C VAL A 620 1.82 5.67 31.52
N ARG A 621 1.40 6.90 31.23
CA ARG A 621 0.61 7.75 32.12
C ARG A 621 -0.71 8.12 31.45
N ALA A 622 -1.77 8.14 32.23
CA ALA A 622 -3.11 8.49 31.79
C ALA A 622 -3.73 9.47 32.80
N PRO A 623 -3.22 10.70 32.91
CA PRO A 623 -3.78 11.69 33.82
C PRO A 623 -5.26 11.93 33.48
N GLY A 624 -6.13 11.83 34.48
CA GLY A 624 -7.58 11.94 34.31
C GLY A 624 -8.33 10.62 34.11
N PHE A 625 -7.62 9.50 33.90
CA PHE A 625 -8.23 8.16 33.96
C PHE A 625 -8.44 7.73 35.41
N PRO A 626 -9.47 6.91 35.73
CA PRO A 626 -9.65 6.36 37.06
C PRO A 626 -8.42 5.61 37.58
N ALA A 627 -8.36 5.44 38.91
CA ALA A 627 -7.26 4.70 39.52
C ALA A 627 -7.15 3.29 38.94
N ILE A 628 -5.93 2.84 38.66
CA ILE A 628 -5.69 1.55 38.00
C ILE A 628 -6.07 0.42 38.96
N ALA A 629 -7.14 -0.30 38.64
CA ALA A 629 -7.58 -1.48 39.39
C ALA A 629 -6.93 -2.76 38.86
N ARG A 630 -6.79 -2.87 37.53
CA ARG A 630 -6.19 -4.04 36.88
C ARG A 630 -5.51 -3.64 35.57
N VAL A 631 -4.41 -4.31 35.26
CA VAL A 631 -3.72 -4.17 33.97
C VAL A 631 -3.37 -5.54 33.39
N GLN A 632 -3.47 -5.66 32.08
CA GLN A 632 -3.03 -6.84 31.32
C GLN A 632 -2.37 -6.40 30.03
N ALA A 633 -1.32 -7.12 29.61
CA ALA A 633 -0.69 -6.91 28.32
C ALA A 633 -0.49 -8.22 27.54
N TRP A 634 -0.57 -8.10 26.22
CA TRP A 634 -0.36 -9.17 25.25
C TRP A 634 0.55 -8.68 24.14
N THR A 635 1.70 -9.32 23.96
CA THR A 635 2.72 -8.95 23.00
C THR A 635 2.86 -10.00 21.91
N LEU A 636 2.72 -9.55 20.66
CA LEU A 636 3.18 -10.23 19.46
C LEU A 636 4.66 -9.91 19.24
N THR A 637 5.51 -10.93 19.17
CA THR A 637 6.92 -10.80 18.80
C THR A 637 7.46 -12.14 18.28
N GLY A 638 8.72 -12.18 17.87
CA GLY A 638 9.41 -13.35 17.35
C GLY A 638 10.93 -13.19 17.38
N PRO A 639 11.68 -14.25 17.05
CA PRO A 639 13.14 -14.26 17.17
C PRO A 639 13.83 -13.24 16.24
N ASP A 640 13.29 -13.01 15.04
CA ASP A 640 13.83 -12.09 14.04
C ASP A 640 12.70 -11.36 13.28
N ILE A 641 13.02 -10.26 12.62
CA ILE A 641 12.04 -9.49 11.81
C ILE A 641 11.48 -10.33 10.65
N THR A 642 12.27 -11.27 10.13
CA THR A 642 11.89 -12.18 9.04
C THR A 642 11.16 -13.44 9.52
N ALA A 643 11.05 -13.65 10.84
CA ALA A 643 10.41 -14.84 11.40
C ALA A 643 8.97 -14.99 10.89
N ASN A 644 8.59 -16.20 10.51
CA ASN A 644 7.27 -16.54 9.97
C ASN A 644 6.78 -17.87 10.56
N ASN A 645 5.50 -18.18 10.34
CA ASN A 645 4.88 -19.41 10.83
C ASN A 645 4.72 -20.48 9.73
N GLU A 646 5.50 -20.43 8.64
CA GLU A 646 5.31 -21.33 7.49
C GLU A 646 5.81 -22.74 7.75
N GLN A 647 6.98 -22.87 8.37
CA GLN A 647 7.67 -24.14 8.63
C GLN A 647 7.54 -24.58 10.09
N ASP A 648 7.79 -23.66 11.02
CA ASP A 648 7.67 -23.91 12.45
C ASP A 648 6.34 -23.42 13.00
N ALA A 649 5.74 -24.19 13.91
CA ALA A 649 4.50 -23.80 14.55
C ALA A 649 4.73 -22.67 15.57
N ASN A 650 4.21 -21.49 15.26
CA ASN A 650 4.11 -20.33 16.16
C ASN A 650 5.43 -19.72 16.70
N PRO A 651 6.55 -19.63 15.94
CA PRO A 651 7.68 -18.80 16.35
C PRO A 651 7.29 -17.32 16.48
N VAL A 652 6.23 -16.89 15.77
CA VAL A 652 5.58 -15.59 15.94
C VAL A 652 4.17 -15.80 16.48
N ALA A 653 3.93 -15.32 17.70
CA ALA A 653 2.64 -15.47 18.37
C ALA A 653 2.43 -14.40 19.45
N ILE A 654 1.17 -14.21 19.83
CA ILE A 654 0.78 -13.36 20.96
C ILE A 654 1.05 -14.11 22.27
N ARG A 655 1.72 -13.47 23.23
CA ARG A 655 1.98 -13.98 24.58
C ARG A 655 1.63 -12.91 25.62
N SER A 656 1.28 -13.31 26.84
CA SER A 656 1.09 -12.33 27.92
C SER A 656 2.43 -11.70 28.31
N SER A 657 2.41 -10.40 28.58
CA SER A 657 3.57 -9.62 29.00
C SER A 657 3.36 -9.05 30.40
N PRO A 658 4.40 -9.07 31.25
CA PRO A 658 4.32 -8.46 32.58
C PRO A 658 4.22 -6.94 32.47
N VAL A 659 3.43 -6.34 33.36
CA VAL A 659 3.28 -4.89 33.49
C VAL A 659 3.24 -4.57 34.98
N ASP A 660 4.11 -3.67 35.41
CA ASP A 660 4.11 -3.16 36.78
C ASP A 660 3.30 -1.87 36.86
N VAL A 661 2.75 -1.58 38.04
CA VAL A 661 2.17 -0.27 38.34
C VAL A 661 3.02 0.38 39.42
N ARG A 662 3.56 1.58 39.16
CA ARG A 662 4.39 2.34 40.10
C ARG A 662 3.98 3.81 40.06
N ASP A 663 3.65 4.38 41.21
CA ASP A 663 3.25 5.79 41.34
C ASP A 663 2.16 6.22 40.33
N GLY A 664 1.15 5.36 40.13
CA GLY A 664 0.06 5.59 39.18
C GLY A 664 0.43 5.51 37.70
N ALA A 665 1.67 5.14 37.36
CA ALA A 665 2.12 4.87 36.00
C ALA A 665 2.26 3.36 35.74
N LEU A 666 1.99 2.94 34.51
CA LEU A 666 2.28 1.58 34.06
C LEU A 666 3.72 1.52 33.57
N ILE A 667 4.49 0.55 34.05
CA ILE A 667 5.88 0.35 33.67
C ILE A 667 5.95 -0.98 32.91
N ILE A 668 6.32 -0.92 31.64
CA ILE A 668 6.40 -2.08 30.74
C ILE A 668 7.70 -2.06 29.94
N SER A 669 8.32 -3.23 29.76
CA SER A 669 9.42 -3.42 28.83
C SER A 669 8.87 -3.97 27.53
N LEU A 670 8.89 -3.17 26.46
CA LEU A 670 8.40 -3.57 25.14
C LEU A 670 9.54 -4.28 24.39
N PRO A 671 9.43 -5.58 24.06
CA PRO A 671 10.47 -6.30 23.33
C PRO A 671 10.79 -5.64 21.98
N PRO A 672 11.99 -5.86 21.40
CA PRO A 672 12.27 -5.43 20.04
C PRO A 672 11.27 -6.04 19.06
N ARG A 673 10.99 -5.34 17.96
CA ARG A 673 10.13 -5.82 16.86
C ARG A 673 8.82 -6.40 17.39
N SER A 674 8.07 -5.60 18.12
CA SER A 674 6.89 -6.11 18.82
C SER A 674 5.67 -5.22 18.64
N CYS A 675 4.49 -5.83 18.75
CA CYS A 675 3.21 -5.16 18.83
C CYS A 675 2.52 -5.62 20.12
N THR A 676 2.23 -4.69 21.03
CA THR A 676 1.70 -4.99 22.37
C THR A 676 0.34 -4.33 22.57
N ALA A 677 -0.69 -5.12 22.86
CA ALA A 677 -1.93 -4.63 23.42
C ALA A 677 -1.81 -4.49 24.93
N LEU A 678 -2.19 -3.35 25.47
CA LEU A 678 -2.22 -3.04 26.91
C LEU A 678 -3.65 -2.62 27.26
N VAL A 679 -4.29 -3.33 28.17
CA VAL A 679 -5.64 -3.03 28.65
C VAL A 679 -5.59 -2.70 30.13
N VAL A 680 -6.19 -1.57 30.49
CA VAL A 680 -6.22 -0.99 31.83
C VAL A 680 -7.67 -0.86 32.25
N GLN A 681 -8.01 -1.41 33.40
CA GLN A 681 -9.33 -1.28 34.03
C GLN A 681 -9.22 -0.24 35.15
N GLY A 682 -10.10 0.76 35.09
CA GLY A 682 -10.31 1.73 36.16
C GLY A 682 -11.10 1.14 37.33
N SER A 683 -10.87 1.69 38.52
CA SER A 683 -11.59 1.37 39.77
C SER A 683 -13.04 1.81 39.78
#